data_AF-A0A8T5JQ59-F1
#
_entry.id   AF-A0A8T5JQ59-F1
#
_cell.length_a   1.000
_cell.length_b   1.000
_cell.length_c   1.000
_cell.angle_alpha   90.00
_cell.angle_beta   90.00
_cell.angle_gamma   90.00
#
_symmetry.space_group_name_H-M   'P 1'
#
loop_
_entity.id
_entity.type
_entity.pdbx_description
1 polymer ?
#
loop_
_entity_poly.entity_id
_entity_poly.type
_entity_poly.pdbx_seq_one_letter_code
_entity_poly.pdbx_strand_id
1 'polypeptide(L)'
;MNKLNKNKRAQITIFIIIGIVVLFIAGMFMYLSGESKDISDADIEKIEDVPFQIRPVQEFITTCIKQTATEGLIKLGQHGGYIDVLDLDLTPKEFIIDPLDPSSSDAVTLTFDKSTHIPYWYYMNSNHNCINCVHSTESVPENVLIEEQINKYVKREIPKCIDGFKKFKSNGFSVEELGNINVETKIAKKDVLIQMTYPVSVTVGESTSEMNKYIARVDLNLQSILDIAKSITLAQMSNNFLERLVIHLIALYSDNSMDALPPIYATDNSYVPNFWFEPMVEEQLKQILTSHIPLIKLNGTKNAKPYELESELANKLYNQFFISVLNQSYEDYEIRFMYLDFPLYLHITPQTNGKLEPTSYTDQFKLLGFGFGSPVRRNYYEFFYDVEFPVVVEITKENEFNDEPYRFLFGLEGHIKDNRDPIAWDTGNGTIGEWDRSIITFDSDSEVSKELAPESPEEEQLFGGSQKYTKRIICEPSQRISAPITIKTFTSKNKSSIDGALVRYSCGTYASCTMGTTQFSEDSDDAILKSSFPICIGGGTLTIDKPGYAPLVIPNLDTTQDQDPQEFEIFLEPYRTKTVKVNKFILDRVIFLDDLYKELKFIFWNNKLESLTEDDLTIINLIKIQNNPYEEKFSKTIIYYGNESLNSPMMTELDLLPGRYIIEAQYFDKKTIIFSANCSHMCGQCDNDYDLKDCRLRSENYTQEYDCNIDEWSPEENTTIDMMVLGGMRINETKPFIIDASDLDSSSIIEFRVVQVPRLRCIEDFEDLGEVEKFYDLNRGRLNPVLK
;
A
#
# COMPACT_ATOMS: atom_id res chain seq x y z
N MET A 1 -65.41 82.68 -10.50
CA MET A 1 -64.57 81.95 -11.46
C MET A 1 -63.14 81.95 -10.95
N ASN A 2 -62.70 80.84 -10.34
CA ASN A 2 -61.38 80.69 -9.74
C ASN A 2 -60.33 80.36 -10.81
N LYS A 3 -59.23 81.12 -10.82
CA LYS A 3 -58.09 80.96 -11.73
C LYS A 3 -56.99 80.20 -10.97
N LEU A 4 -56.84 78.91 -11.24
CA LEU A 4 -55.74 78.09 -10.73
C LEU A 4 -54.57 78.15 -11.71
N ASN A 5 -53.48 78.79 -11.26
CA ASN A 5 -52.21 78.88 -11.96
C ASN A 5 -51.44 77.55 -11.73
N LYS A 6 -51.29 76.71 -12.77
CA LYS A 6 -50.61 75.41 -12.65
C LYS A 6 -49.13 75.57 -12.99
N ASN A 7 -48.30 75.13 -12.04
CA ASN A 7 -46.85 75.28 -11.96
C ASN A 7 -46.06 74.80 -13.19
N LYS A 8 -45.21 75.68 -13.75
CA LYS A 8 -44.16 75.36 -14.75
C LYS A 8 -42.94 74.60 -14.20
N ARG A 9 -43.04 74.02 -13.00
CA ARG A 9 -41.94 73.28 -12.35
C ARG A 9 -41.91 71.77 -12.66
N ALA A 10 -42.96 71.21 -13.27
CA ALA A 10 -43.05 69.79 -13.60
C ALA A 10 -42.38 69.39 -14.94
N GLN A 11 -42.07 70.34 -15.83
CA GLN A 11 -41.39 70.03 -17.09
C GLN A 11 -39.89 69.81 -16.92
N ILE A 12 -39.24 70.51 -15.98
CA ILE A 12 -37.80 70.38 -15.75
C ILE A 12 -37.46 69.01 -15.16
N THR A 13 -38.30 68.48 -14.28
CA THR A 13 -38.11 67.15 -13.68
C THR A 13 -38.14 66.04 -14.72
N ILE A 14 -38.96 66.17 -15.77
CA ILE A 14 -39.01 65.19 -16.88
C ILE A 14 -37.70 65.15 -17.65
N PHE A 15 -37.09 66.30 -17.96
CA PHE A 15 -35.82 66.34 -18.67
C PHE A 15 -34.64 65.81 -17.83
N ILE A 16 -34.67 66.02 -16.50
CA ILE A 16 -33.67 65.46 -15.59
C ILE A 16 -33.79 63.93 -15.52
N ILE A 17 -35.02 63.40 -15.43
CA ILE A 17 -35.26 61.95 -15.41
C ILE A 17 -34.81 61.31 -16.73
N ILE A 18 -35.12 61.93 -17.88
CA ILE A 18 -34.67 61.44 -19.19
C ILE A 18 -33.15 61.47 -19.29
N GLY A 19 -32.49 62.53 -18.81
CA GLY A 19 -31.03 62.62 -18.80
C GLY A 19 -30.37 61.52 -17.97
N ILE A 20 -30.93 61.22 -16.78
CA ILE A 20 -30.45 60.14 -15.92
C ILE A 20 -30.66 58.78 -16.58
N VAL A 21 -31.82 58.54 -17.19
CA VAL A 21 -32.11 57.28 -17.90
C VAL A 21 -31.17 57.07 -19.08
N VAL A 22 -30.89 58.12 -19.86
CA VAL A 22 -29.93 58.04 -20.98
C VAL A 22 -28.51 57.79 -20.48
N LEU A 23 -28.10 58.43 -19.38
CA LEU A 23 -26.80 58.17 -18.74
C LEU A 23 -26.70 56.74 -18.21
N PHE A 24 -27.78 56.20 -17.62
CA PHE A 24 -27.82 54.82 -17.15
C PHE A 24 -27.76 53.82 -18.31
N ILE A 25 -28.48 54.09 -19.41
CA ILE A 25 -28.44 53.23 -20.60
C ILE A 25 -27.07 53.31 -21.27
N ALA A 26 -26.47 54.49 -21.40
CA ALA A 26 -25.13 54.65 -21.97
C ALA A 26 -24.05 54.03 -21.08
N GLY A 27 -24.17 54.19 -19.75
CA GLY A 27 -23.28 53.56 -18.77
C GLY A 27 -23.41 52.04 -18.76
N MET A 28 -24.65 51.52 -18.80
CA MET A 28 -24.93 50.09 -18.91
C MET A 28 -24.47 49.53 -20.25
N PHE A 29 -24.64 50.27 -21.35
CA PHE A 29 -24.14 49.87 -22.66
C PHE A 29 -22.61 49.83 -22.69
N MET A 30 -21.92 50.83 -22.12
CA MET A 30 -20.46 50.81 -22.00
C MET A 30 -19.97 49.71 -21.04
N TYR A 31 -20.72 49.40 -19.99
CA TYR A 31 -20.41 48.32 -19.05
C TYR A 31 -20.57 46.95 -19.71
N LEU A 32 -21.68 46.73 -20.44
CA LEU A 32 -21.93 45.49 -21.21
C LEU A 32 -21.04 45.35 -22.45
N SER A 33 -20.58 46.45 -23.04
CA SER A 33 -19.60 46.43 -24.15
C SER A 33 -18.15 46.36 -23.65
N GLY A 34 -17.94 46.42 -22.33
CA GLY A 34 -16.64 46.29 -21.67
C GLY A 34 -16.28 44.85 -21.31
N GLU A 35 -17.18 43.89 -21.47
CA GLU A 35 -16.90 42.47 -21.35
C GLU A 35 -16.27 41.95 -22.63
N SER A 36 -15.02 41.49 -22.50
CA SER A 36 -14.27 40.58 -23.38
C SER A 36 -14.52 40.73 -24.89
N LYS A 37 -13.57 41.36 -25.58
CA LYS A 37 -13.32 41.05 -26.99
C LYS A 37 -13.00 39.55 -27.08
N ASP A 38 -14.01 38.74 -27.33
CA ASP A 38 -13.80 37.36 -27.74
C ASP A 38 -12.94 37.38 -29.01
N ILE A 39 -11.78 36.73 -28.95
CA ILE A 39 -10.94 36.48 -30.12
C ILE A 39 -11.78 35.62 -31.05
N SER A 40 -12.32 36.23 -32.09
CA SER A 40 -13.14 35.52 -33.07
C SER A 40 -12.24 34.84 -34.10
N ASP A 41 -12.75 33.82 -34.80
CA ASP A 41 -12.08 33.26 -35.98
C ASP A 41 -11.73 34.35 -37.03
N ALA A 42 -12.44 35.48 -37.02
CA ALA A 42 -12.16 36.63 -37.90
C ALA A 42 -10.92 37.44 -37.49
N ASP A 43 -10.45 37.33 -36.24
CA ASP A 43 -9.19 37.94 -35.77
C ASP A 43 -7.95 37.12 -36.20
N ILE A 44 -8.15 35.86 -36.61
CA ILE A 44 -7.12 34.95 -37.15
C ILE A 44 -6.78 35.30 -38.61
N GLU A 45 -7.72 35.87 -39.38
CA GLU A 45 -7.51 36.23 -40.81
C GLU A 45 -6.69 37.50 -41.05
N LYS A 46 -6.28 38.23 -39.99
CA LYS A 46 -5.39 39.40 -40.09
C LYS A 46 -3.98 39.10 -39.57
N ILE A 47 -3.39 38.00 -40.01
CA ILE A 47 -1.93 37.85 -39.93
C ILE A 47 -1.35 38.85 -40.95
N GLU A 48 -0.47 39.75 -40.50
CA GLU A 48 0.24 40.69 -41.37
C GLU A 48 0.85 39.94 -42.56
N ASP A 49 0.80 40.53 -43.77
CA ASP A 49 1.32 39.92 -44.99
C ASP A 49 2.86 39.89 -44.92
N VAL A 50 3.42 38.85 -44.30
CA VAL A 50 4.86 38.69 -44.05
C VAL A 50 5.56 38.21 -45.33
N PRO A 51 6.67 38.83 -45.76
CA PRO A 51 7.45 38.36 -46.90
C PRO A 51 7.84 36.89 -46.79
N PHE A 52 7.77 36.15 -47.91
CA PHE A 52 8.05 34.70 -47.95
C PHE A 52 9.40 34.31 -47.33
N GLN A 53 10.42 35.17 -47.44
CA GLN A 53 11.76 34.93 -46.88
C GLN A 53 11.81 35.00 -45.34
N ILE A 54 10.85 35.68 -44.71
CA ILE A 54 10.79 35.93 -43.25
C ILE A 54 9.86 34.93 -42.54
N ARG A 55 8.93 34.31 -43.27
CA ARG A 55 8.01 33.27 -42.77
C ARG A 55 8.65 32.18 -41.88
N PRO A 56 9.87 31.67 -42.15
CA PRO A 56 10.49 30.67 -41.28
C PRO A 56 10.67 31.11 -39.83
N VAL A 57 10.90 32.42 -39.59
CA VAL A 57 11.03 32.97 -38.23
C VAL A 57 9.66 33.00 -37.54
N GLN A 58 8.61 33.40 -38.27
CA GLN A 58 7.24 33.39 -37.77
C GLN A 58 6.78 31.98 -37.39
N GLU A 59 6.99 31.01 -38.28
CA GLU A 59 6.65 29.60 -38.06
C GLU A 59 7.44 29.00 -36.88
N PHE A 60 8.71 29.39 -36.71
CA PHE A 60 9.50 29.01 -35.55
C PHE A 60 8.95 29.56 -34.24
N ILE A 61 8.60 30.86 -34.19
CA ILE A 61 8.00 31.47 -33.00
C ILE A 61 6.66 30.78 -32.68
N THR A 62 5.79 30.59 -33.67
CA THR A 62 4.51 29.88 -33.49
C THR A 62 4.71 28.45 -32.99
N THR A 63 5.74 27.75 -33.48
CA THR A 63 6.09 26.40 -33.00
C THR A 63 6.54 26.43 -31.55
N CYS A 64 7.36 27.41 -31.15
CA CYS A 64 7.74 27.60 -29.76
C CYS A 64 6.54 27.87 -28.85
N ILE A 65 5.61 28.73 -29.26
CA ILE A 65 4.37 28.96 -28.51
C ILE A 65 3.59 27.65 -28.36
N LYS A 66 3.39 26.90 -29.46
CA LYS A 66 2.65 25.63 -29.43
C LYS A 66 3.32 24.61 -28.50
N GLN A 67 4.64 24.47 -28.55
CA GLN A 67 5.39 23.55 -27.71
C GLN A 67 5.27 23.94 -26.23
N THR A 68 5.59 25.18 -25.87
CA THR A 68 5.53 25.65 -24.49
C THR A 68 4.11 25.62 -23.92
N ALA A 69 3.09 25.95 -24.73
CA ALA A 69 1.69 25.83 -24.32
C ALA A 69 1.29 24.37 -24.08
N THR A 70 1.74 23.45 -24.95
CA THR A 70 1.49 22.00 -24.78
C THR A 70 2.11 21.47 -23.49
N GLU A 71 3.36 21.82 -23.20
CA GLU A 71 4.04 21.45 -21.95
C GLU A 71 3.28 21.98 -20.71
N GLY A 72 2.80 23.22 -20.78
CA GLY A 72 1.98 23.81 -19.71
C GLY A 72 0.64 23.11 -19.54
N LEU A 73 -0.04 22.74 -20.63
CA LEU A 73 -1.31 22.02 -20.61
C LEU A 73 -1.17 20.58 -20.06
N ILE A 74 -0.05 19.91 -20.34
CA ILE A 74 0.27 18.60 -19.78
C ILE A 74 0.44 18.70 -18.26
N LYS A 75 1.26 19.65 -17.79
CA LYS A 75 1.42 19.93 -16.35
C LYS A 75 0.08 20.27 -15.68
N LEU A 76 -0.74 21.08 -16.36
CA LEU A 76 -2.07 21.44 -15.90
C LEU A 76 -2.98 20.22 -15.70
N GLY A 77 -2.94 19.27 -16.62
CA GLY A 77 -3.67 18.02 -16.51
C GLY A 77 -3.16 17.14 -15.37
N GLN A 78 -1.84 17.08 -15.16
CA GLN A 78 -1.23 16.25 -14.11
C GLN A 78 -1.50 16.76 -12.69
N HIS A 79 -1.80 18.05 -12.50
CA HIS A 79 -1.97 18.67 -11.18
C HIS A 79 -3.35 19.31 -10.96
N GLY A 80 -4.46 18.67 -11.37
CA GLY A 80 -5.79 19.12 -10.92
C GLY A 80 -6.29 20.41 -11.56
N GLY A 81 -5.79 20.80 -12.73
CA GLY A 81 -6.14 22.09 -13.35
C GLY A 81 -5.24 23.25 -12.92
N TYR A 82 -4.13 22.95 -12.23
CA TYR A 82 -3.09 23.91 -11.90
C TYR A 82 -1.79 23.54 -12.61
N ILE A 83 -0.98 24.49 -13.07
CA ILE A 83 0.29 24.13 -13.74
C ILE A 83 1.31 23.62 -12.71
N ASP A 84 1.36 24.26 -11.55
CA ASP A 84 2.21 23.87 -10.43
C ASP A 84 1.57 24.40 -9.14
N VAL A 85 1.19 23.51 -8.24
CA VAL A 85 0.48 23.87 -7.00
C VAL A 85 1.38 24.53 -5.96
N LEU A 86 2.71 24.41 -6.08
CA LEU A 86 3.67 24.99 -5.15
C LEU A 86 4.27 26.32 -5.66
N ASP A 87 4.06 26.64 -6.94
CA ASP A 87 4.55 27.86 -7.58
C ASP A 87 3.54 29.00 -7.45
N LEU A 88 3.72 29.84 -6.41
CA LEU A 88 2.85 30.98 -6.13
C LEU A 88 2.83 32.06 -7.23
N ASP A 89 3.82 32.08 -8.13
CA ASP A 89 3.80 33.01 -9.26
C ASP A 89 2.77 32.56 -10.30
N LEU A 90 2.67 31.25 -10.54
CA LEU A 90 1.67 30.67 -11.44
C LEU A 90 0.31 30.58 -10.75
N THR A 91 0.27 30.00 -9.57
CA THR A 91 -0.93 29.61 -8.85
C THR A 91 -1.18 30.54 -7.67
N PRO A 92 -2.22 31.40 -7.71
CA PRO A 92 -2.48 32.38 -6.66
C PRO A 92 -3.05 31.78 -5.36
N LYS A 93 -3.44 30.51 -5.37
CA LYS A 93 -3.93 29.77 -4.19
C LYS A 93 -2.75 29.08 -3.50
N GLU A 94 -2.65 29.23 -2.18
CA GLU A 94 -1.74 28.46 -1.34
C GLU A 94 -2.43 27.14 -0.94
N PHE A 95 -1.76 26.02 -1.17
CA PHE A 95 -2.27 24.68 -0.84
C PHE A 95 -1.59 24.15 0.42
N ILE A 96 -2.38 23.69 1.39
CA ILE A 96 -1.88 22.97 2.56
C ILE A 96 -1.76 21.50 2.19
N ILE A 97 -0.55 20.94 2.28
CA ILE A 97 -0.27 19.56 1.87
C ILE A 97 0.50 18.83 2.96
N ASP A 98 -0.13 17.84 3.58
CA ASP A 98 0.48 16.85 4.44
C ASP A 98 0.32 15.44 3.82
N PRO A 99 1.39 14.87 3.25
CA PRO A 99 1.33 13.53 2.65
C PRO A 99 1.02 12.40 3.65
N LEU A 100 1.14 12.64 4.96
CA LEU A 100 0.82 11.65 6.00
C LEU A 100 -0.63 11.75 6.48
N ASP A 101 -1.26 12.92 6.29
CA ASP A 101 -2.66 13.17 6.62
C ASP A 101 -3.36 13.87 5.44
N PRO A 102 -3.70 13.10 4.40
CA PRO A 102 -4.35 13.62 3.20
C PRO A 102 -5.77 14.13 3.48
N SER A 103 -6.41 13.72 4.57
CA SER A 103 -7.73 14.20 5.01
C SER A 103 -7.68 15.61 5.63
N SER A 104 -6.54 16.01 6.19
CA SER A 104 -6.31 17.38 6.68
C SER A 104 -5.65 18.30 5.63
N SER A 105 -5.60 17.89 4.36
CA SER A 105 -4.87 18.56 3.28
C SER A 105 -5.79 19.06 2.17
N ASP A 106 -5.37 20.08 1.43
CA ASP A 106 -6.07 20.56 0.22
C ASP A 106 -5.78 19.70 -1.02
N ALA A 107 -4.80 18.79 -0.95
CA ALA A 107 -4.38 17.94 -2.06
C ALA A 107 -3.86 16.58 -1.57
N VAL A 108 -4.08 15.54 -2.39
CA VAL A 108 -3.46 14.22 -2.20
C VAL A 108 -2.13 14.16 -2.95
N THR A 109 -1.14 13.46 -2.36
CA THR A 109 0.15 13.22 -3.00
C THR A 109 0.19 11.80 -3.57
N LEU A 110 0.63 11.62 -4.82
CA LEU A 110 0.75 10.28 -5.40
C LEU A 110 1.77 9.43 -4.65
N THR A 111 1.42 8.18 -4.33
CA THR A 111 2.29 7.28 -3.54
C THR A 111 3.59 6.93 -4.26
N PHE A 112 3.57 6.82 -5.58
CA PHE A 112 4.75 6.52 -6.41
C PHE A 112 5.56 7.75 -6.83
N ASP A 113 4.99 8.95 -6.71
CA ASP A 113 5.62 10.21 -7.07
C ASP A 113 5.27 11.31 -6.04
N LYS A 114 6.17 11.47 -5.07
CA LYS A 114 6.00 12.45 -3.99
C LYS A 114 6.05 13.91 -4.45
N SER A 115 6.38 14.18 -5.71
CA SER A 115 6.39 15.53 -6.30
C SER A 115 5.07 15.89 -6.99
N THR A 116 4.23 14.89 -7.29
CA THR A 116 2.93 15.11 -7.92
C THR A 116 1.86 15.25 -6.84
N HIS A 117 1.33 16.46 -6.73
CA HIS A 117 0.24 16.80 -5.82
C HIS A 117 -1.04 17.08 -6.63
N ILE A 118 -2.15 16.48 -6.22
CA ILE A 118 -3.42 16.54 -6.91
C ILE A 118 -4.45 17.19 -5.97
N PRO A 119 -4.84 18.44 -6.22
CA PRO A 119 -5.84 19.14 -5.43
C PRO A 119 -7.19 18.42 -5.36
N TYR A 120 -7.82 18.42 -4.19
CA TYR A 120 -9.20 17.96 -4.06
C TYR A 120 -10.17 19.01 -4.59
N TRP A 121 -10.95 18.63 -5.58
CA TRP A 121 -12.04 19.46 -6.10
C TRP A 121 -13.27 19.41 -5.22
N TYR A 122 -13.41 18.39 -4.38
CA TYR A 122 -14.41 18.29 -3.31
C TYR A 122 -13.77 17.62 -2.09
N TYR A 123 -13.82 18.30 -0.95
CA TYR A 123 -13.17 17.88 0.30
C TYR A 123 -13.85 18.48 1.53
N MET A 124 -13.54 17.96 2.70
CA MET A 124 -13.98 18.54 3.97
C MET A 124 -12.96 19.56 4.47
N ASN A 125 -13.43 20.78 4.73
CA ASN A 125 -12.64 21.90 5.25
C ASN A 125 -12.89 22.12 6.76
N SER A 126 -13.31 21.07 7.46
CA SER A 126 -13.51 21.05 8.91
C SER A 126 -12.66 19.96 9.54
N ASN A 127 -12.47 20.03 10.85
CA ASN A 127 -11.76 18.99 11.59
C ASN A 127 -12.51 17.65 11.52
N HIS A 128 -11.78 16.54 11.70
CA HIS A 128 -12.39 15.20 11.69
C HIS A 128 -13.56 15.07 12.69
N ASN A 129 -13.47 15.68 13.86
CA ASN A 129 -14.52 15.60 14.90
C ASN A 129 -15.61 16.68 14.75
N CYS A 130 -15.91 17.10 13.51
CA CYS A 130 -16.91 18.11 13.24
C CYS A 130 -18.31 17.65 13.65
N ILE A 131 -19.06 18.54 14.31
CA ILE A 131 -20.50 18.37 14.55
C ILE A 131 -21.29 18.84 13.34
N ASN A 132 -20.87 19.98 12.76
CA ASN A 132 -21.37 20.50 11.49
C ASN A 132 -20.18 20.51 10.52
N CYS A 133 -20.11 19.51 9.66
CA CYS A 133 -18.99 19.35 8.75
C CYS A 133 -19.14 20.31 7.56
N VAL A 134 -18.06 21.00 7.20
CA VAL A 134 -18.08 21.99 6.12
C VAL A 134 -17.34 21.43 4.93
N HIS A 135 -18.04 21.25 3.81
CA HIS A 135 -17.43 20.82 2.57
C HIS A 135 -17.08 22.00 1.67
N SER A 136 -16.03 21.85 0.87
CA SER A 136 -15.50 22.88 -0.01
C SER A 136 -15.29 22.36 -1.42
N THR A 137 -15.51 23.25 -2.40
CA THR A 137 -15.10 23.07 -3.81
C THR A 137 -14.17 24.19 -4.27
N GLU A 138 -13.52 24.89 -3.34
CA GLU A 138 -12.70 26.08 -3.62
C GLU A 138 -11.46 25.80 -4.48
N SER A 139 -11.04 24.54 -4.59
CA SER A 139 -9.92 24.14 -5.46
C SER A 139 -10.35 23.80 -6.89
N VAL A 140 -11.63 23.98 -7.27
CA VAL A 140 -12.06 23.85 -8.67
C VAL A 140 -11.67 25.13 -9.41
N PRO A 141 -10.70 25.10 -10.34
CA PRO A 141 -10.26 26.30 -11.02
C PRO A 141 -11.29 26.76 -12.07
N GLU A 142 -11.55 28.07 -12.09
CA GLU A 142 -12.29 28.70 -13.17
C GLU A 142 -11.44 28.74 -14.45
N ASN A 143 -12.10 28.78 -15.61
CA ASN A 143 -11.40 28.84 -16.90
C ASN A 143 -10.48 30.06 -17.00
N VAL A 144 -10.90 31.21 -16.45
CA VAL A 144 -10.09 32.44 -16.43
C VAL A 144 -8.78 32.22 -15.68
N LEU A 145 -8.83 31.53 -14.54
CA LEU A 145 -7.63 31.20 -13.77
C LEU A 145 -6.70 30.26 -14.54
N ILE A 146 -7.25 29.27 -15.26
CA ILE A 146 -6.47 28.36 -16.12
C ILE A 146 -5.79 29.15 -17.25
N GLU A 147 -6.52 30.02 -17.93
CA GLU A 147 -6.01 30.88 -19.00
C GLU A 147 -4.87 31.78 -18.50
N GLU A 148 -5.03 32.39 -17.31
CA GLU A 148 -4.00 33.19 -16.66
C GLU A 148 -2.74 32.39 -16.32
N GLN A 149 -2.89 31.17 -15.79
CA GLN A 149 -1.75 30.28 -15.50
C GLN A 149 -0.97 29.96 -16.78
N ILE A 150 -1.65 29.62 -17.88
CA ILE A 150 -1.02 29.34 -19.17
C ILE A 150 -0.31 30.60 -19.69
N ASN A 151 -0.93 31.78 -19.58
CA ASN A 151 -0.30 33.04 -19.98
C ASN A 151 1.03 33.27 -19.26
N LYS A 152 1.04 33.10 -17.93
CA LYS A 152 2.25 33.26 -17.12
C LYS A 152 3.30 32.21 -17.44
N TYR A 153 2.90 30.95 -17.58
CA TYR A 153 3.80 29.84 -17.90
C TYR A 153 4.46 30.04 -19.27
N VAL A 154 3.66 30.28 -20.32
CA VAL A 154 4.18 30.51 -21.67
C VAL A 154 5.09 31.73 -21.69
N LYS A 155 4.71 32.84 -21.07
CA LYS A 155 5.55 34.05 -20.99
C LYS A 155 6.89 33.79 -20.30
N ARG A 156 6.90 32.95 -19.25
CA ARG A 156 8.10 32.61 -18.48
C ARG A 156 9.03 31.66 -19.23
N GLU A 157 8.47 30.67 -19.92
CA GLU A 157 9.23 29.56 -20.49
C GLU A 157 9.62 29.79 -21.97
N ILE A 158 8.86 30.59 -22.73
CA ILE A 158 9.12 30.80 -24.15
C ILE A 158 10.51 31.38 -24.49
N PRO A 159 11.15 32.25 -23.68
CA PRO A 159 12.50 32.74 -23.98
C PRO A 159 13.52 31.60 -24.08
N LYS A 160 13.31 30.50 -23.34
CA LYS A 160 14.17 29.30 -23.41
C LYS A 160 14.02 28.58 -24.75
N CYS A 161 12.81 28.52 -25.31
CA CYS A 161 12.57 27.91 -26.63
C CYS A 161 13.15 28.76 -27.77
N ILE A 162 12.93 30.08 -27.71
CA ILE A 162 13.41 31.02 -28.73
C ILE A 162 14.95 31.08 -28.74
N ASP A 163 15.58 30.96 -27.56
CA ASP A 163 17.03 30.95 -27.35
C ASP A 163 17.74 32.10 -28.08
N GLY A 164 17.16 33.31 -28.01
CA GLY A 164 17.69 34.52 -28.66
C GLY A 164 17.90 34.37 -30.17
N PHE A 165 17.12 33.52 -30.83
CA PHE A 165 17.16 33.24 -32.27
C PHE A 165 18.52 32.75 -32.80
N LYS A 166 19.32 32.07 -31.97
CA LYS A 166 20.66 31.58 -32.37
C LYS A 166 20.64 30.74 -33.65
N LYS A 167 19.62 29.91 -33.84
CA LYS A 167 19.42 29.05 -35.04
C LYS A 167 19.27 29.85 -36.34
N PHE A 168 18.78 31.09 -36.28
CA PHE A 168 18.58 31.95 -37.45
C PHE A 168 19.78 32.87 -37.70
N LYS A 169 20.45 33.32 -36.63
CA LYS A 169 21.68 34.13 -36.73
C LYS A 169 22.78 33.42 -37.52
N SER A 170 22.90 32.09 -37.40
CA SER A 170 23.85 31.27 -38.18
C SER A 170 23.50 31.17 -39.67
N ASN A 171 22.27 31.48 -40.07
CA ASN A 171 21.76 31.36 -41.44
C ASN A 171 21.60 32.73 -42.13
N GLY A 172 22.23 33.79 -41.60
CA GLY A 172 22.24 35.13 -42.21
C GLY A 172 21.03 36.01 -41.88
N PHE A 173 20.20 35.62 -40.90
CA PHE A 173 19.13 36.45 -40.39
C PHE A 173 19.63 37.35 -39.25
N SER A 174 19.23 38.62 -39.26
CA SER A 174 19.33 39.52 -38.11
C SER A 174 17.95 39.68 -37.50
N VAL A 175 17.79 39.23 -36.27
CA VAL A 175 16.53 39.31 -35.51
C VAL A 175 16.75 40.22 -34.31
N GLU A 176 15.99 41.32 -34.25
CA GLU A 176 16.03 42.33 -33.18
C GLU A 176 14.71 42.33 -32.40
N GLU A 177 14.81 42.28 -31.08
CA GLU A 177 13.68 42.26 -30.16
C GLU A 177 13.32 43.69 -29.76
N LEU A 178 12.12 44.16 -30.14
CA LEU A 178 11.74 45.57 -30.00
C LEU A 178 10.90 45.86 -28.74
N GLY A 179 10.48 44.84 -28.00
CA GLY A 179 9.61 45.01 -26.85
C GLY A 179 9.35 43.73 -26.05
N ASN A 180 8.51 43.85 -25.02
CA ASN A 180 8.22 42.76 -24.08
C ASN A 180 7.20 41.77 -24.65
N ILE A 181 7.30 40.52 -24.17
CA ILE A 181 6.35 39.45 -24.49
C ILE A 181 5.07 39.63 -23.67
N ASN A 182 3.92 39.59 -24.35
CA ASN A 182 2.60 39.44 -23.73
C ASN A 182 1.88 38.23 -24.31
N VAL A 183 1.20 37.46 -23.47
CA VAL A 183 0.50 36.24 -23.87
C VAL A 183 -0.94 36.32 -23.38
N GLU A 184 -1.86 35.92 -24.24
CA GLU A 184 -3.29 35.80 -23.97
C GLU A 184 -3.76 34.43 -24.47
N THR A 185 -4.39 33.67 -23.58
CA THR A 185 -4.86 32.31 -23.82
C THR A 185 -6.37 32.31 -23.74
N LYS A 186 -7.02 31.57 -24.63
CA LYS A 186 -8.45 31.35 -24.62
C LYS A 186 -8.75 29.86 -24.76
N ILE A 187 -9.52 29.32 -23.82
CA ILE A 187 -10.06 27.96 -23.90
C ILE A 187 -11.32 28.04 -24.76
N ALA A 188 -11.26 27.47 -25.96
CA ALA A 188 -12.40 27.35 -26.86
C ALA A 188 -13.02 25.95 -26.75
N LYS A 189 -14.12 25.72 -27.48
CA LYS A 189 -14.89 24.47 -27.40
C LYS A 189 -14.17 23.23 -27.94
N LYS A 190 -13.11 23.40 -28.73
CA LYS A 190 -12.42 22.29 -29.41
C LYS A 190 -10.90 22.35 -29.26
N ASP A 191 -10.37 23.52 -28.97
CA ASP A 191 -8.96 23.84 -28.97
C ASP A 191 -8.64 24.89 -27.91
N VAL A 192 -7.34 25.06 -27.64
CA VAL A 192 -6.81 26.15 -26.82
C VAL A 192 -6.05 27.09 -27.74
N LEU A 193 -6.46 28.36 -27.76
CA LEU A 193 -5.86 29.40 -28.59
C LEU A 193 -4.89 30.21 -27.73
N ILE A 194 -3.64 30.32 -28.20
CA ILE A 194 -2.60 31.12 -27.54
C ILE A 194 -2.19 32.22 -28.51
N GLN A 195 -2.49 33.45 -28.12
CA GLN A 195 -2.11 34.67 -28.82
C GLN A 195 -0.94 35.31 -28.10
N MET A 196 0.17 35.48 -28.79
CA MET A 196 1.34 36.17 -28.27
C MET A 196 1.61 37.46 -29.05
N THR A 197 1.79 38.55 -28.31
CA THR A 197 2.31 39.81 -28.84
C THR A 197 3.79 39.91 -28.47
N TYR A 198 4.65 39.89 -29.48
CA TYR A 198 6.10 39.98 -29.33
C TYR A 198 6.69 40.75 -30.52
N PRO A 199 6.92 42.06 -30.39
CA PRO A 199 7.38 42.88 -31.50
C PRO A 199 8.84 42.56 -31.83
N VAL A 200 9.06 42.03 -33.04
CA VAL A 200 10.37 41.59 -33.53
C VAL A 200 10.60 42.16 -34.93
N SER A 201 11.79 42.70 -35.16
CA SER A 201 12.25 43.10 -36.49
C SER A 201 13.19 42.05 -37.06
N VAL A 202 12.88 41.54 -38.25
CA VAL A 202 13.67 40.52 -38.95
C VAL A 202 14.23 41.11 -40.23
N THR A 203 15.54 40.98 -40.42
CA THR A 203 16.25 41.38 -41.63
C THR A 203 16.99 40.19 -42.24
N VAL A 204 16.77 39.94 -43.52
CA VAL A 204 17.46 38.90 -44.32
C VAL A 204 17.76 39.44 -45.71
N GLY A 205 19.05 39.51 -46.09
CA GLY A 205 19.47 40.16 -47.32
C GLY A 205 19.07 41.64 -47.35
N GLU A 206 18.19 42.02 -48.30
CA GLU A 206 17.64 43.39 -48.43
C GLU A 206 16.21 43.53 -47.86
N SER A 207 15.63 42.43 -47.37
CA SER A 207 14.25 42.41 -46.88
C SER A 207 14.22 42.58 -45.37
N THR A 208 13.50 43.60 -44.91
CA THR A 208 13.21 43.86 -43.49
C THR A 208 11.70 43.85 -43.28
N SER A 209 11.23 43.15 -42.25
CA SER A 209 9.83 43.21 -41.82
C SER A 209 9.77 43.20 -40.30
N GLU A 210 8.84 43.98 -39.76
CA GLU A 210 8.40 43.86 -38.38
C GLU A 210 7.25 42.86 -38.30
N MET A 211 7.23 42.09 -37.21
CA MET A 211 6.18 41.13 -36.90
C MET A 211 5.83 41.28 -35.43
N ASN A 212 4.54 41.42 -35.14
CA ASN A 212 4.10 41.76 -33.78
C ASN A 212 3.24 40.68 -33.12
N LYS A 213 2.47 39.92 -33.90
CA LYS A 213 1.43 39.02 -33.39
C LYS A 213 1.62 37.61 -33.92
N TYR A 214 1.53 36.63 -33.03
CA TYR A 214 1.65 35.22 -33.33
C TYR A 214 0.49 34.48 -32.67
N ILE A 215 -0.07 33.50 -33.36
CA ILE A 215 -1.19 32.71 -32.88
C ILE A 215 -0.81 31.24 -33.03
N ALA A 216 -0.88 30.50 -31.93
CA ALA A 216 -0.76 29.06 -31.91
C ALA A 216 -2.08 28.43 -31.48
N ARG A 217 -2.44 27.34 -32.16
CA ARG A 217 -3.59 26.51 -31.82
C ARG A 217 -3.08 25.17 -31.30
N VAL A 218 -3.55 24.81 -30.10
CA VAL A 218 -3.35 23.49 -29.52
C VAL A 218 -4.68 22.75 -29.64
N ASP A 219 -4.69 21.68 -30.44
CA ASP A 219 -5.88 20.90 -30.76
C ASP A 219 -6.28 19.98 -29.60
N LEU A 220 -6.62 20.57 -28.44
CA LEU A 220 -7.06 19.87 -27.23
C LEU A 220 -8.43 20.43 -26.80
N ASN A 221 -9.43 19.57 -26.69
CA ASN A 221 -10.75 19.93 -26.18
C ASN A 221 -10.76 20.00 -24.63
N LEU A 222 -9.96 20.93 -24.09
CA LEU A 222 -9.83 21.12 -22.65
C LEU A 222 -11.17 21.50 -22.00
N GLN A 223 -12.03 22.25 -22.71
CA GLN A 223 -13.36 22.60 -22.22
C GLN A 223 -14.19 21.36 -21.84
N SER A 224 -14.23 20.34 -22.71
CA SER A 224 -15.00 19.12 -22.40
C SER A 224 -14.42 18.35 -21.22
N ILE A 225 -13.09 18.31 -21.09
CA ILE A 225 -12.42 17.67 -19.95
C ILE A 225 -12.80 18.37 -18.64
N LEU A 226 -12.76 19.71 -18.61
CA LEU A 226 -13.17 20.50 -17.46
C LEU A 226 -14.66 20.32 -17.13
N ASP A 227 -15.53 20.24 -18.14
CA ASP A 227 -16.96 20.02 -17.95
C ASP A 227 -17.26 18.62 -17.38
N ILE A 228 -16.54 17.60 -17.83
CA ILE A 228 -16.60 16.24 -17.26
C ILE A 228 -16.17 16.28 -15.79
N ALA A 229 -14.98 16.83 -15.49
CA ALA A 229 -14.45 16.88 -14.13
C ALA A 229 -15.40 17.61 -13.17
N LYS A 230 -15.92 18.79 -13.59
CA LYS A 230 -16.91 19.55 -12.83
C LYS A 230 -18.21 18.77 -12.62
N SER A 231 -18.67 18.03 -13.63
CA SER A 231 -19.88 17.20 -13.52
C SER A 231 -19.70 16.08 -12.49
N ILE A 232 -18.54 15.43 -12.46
CA ILE A 232 -18.22 14.40 -11.47
C ILE A 232 -18.15 14.99 -10.06
N THR A 233 -17.47 16.14 -9.88
CA THR A 233 -17.40 16.83 -8.59
C THR A 233 -18.79 17.21 -8.08
N LEU A 234 -19.64 17.79 -8.93
CA LEU A 234 -21.02 18.14 -8.57
C LEU A 234 -21.87 16.91 -8.25
N ALA A 235 -21.65 15.80 -8.96
CA ALA A 235 -22.31 14.54 -8.68
C ALA A 235 -21.89 13.93 -7.34
N GLN A 236 -20.62 14.03 -6.98
CA GLN A 236 -20.13 13.59 -5.68
C GLN A 236 -20.76 14.44 -4.57
N MET A 237 -20.71 15.77 -4.71
CA MET A 237 -21.32 16.70 -3.74
C MET A 237 -22.84 16.51 -3.57
N SER A 238 -23.56 16.07 -4.60
CA SER A 238 -25.03 15.92 -4.54
C SER A 238 -25.51 14.52 -4.16
N ASN A 239 -24.73 13.48 -4.48
CA ASN A 239 -25.17 12.08 -4.34
C ASN A 239 -24.33 11.27 -3.34
N ASN A 240 -23.17 11.78 -2.92
CA ASN A 240 -22.23 11.09 -2.02
C ASN A 240 -21.97 9.64 -2.46
N PHE A 241 -21.63 9.47 -3.74
CA PHE A 241 -21.59 8.13 -4.33
C PHE A 241 -20.39 7.33 -3.81
N LEU A 242 -19.28 7.99 -3.46
CA LEU A 242 -18.13 7.32 -2.84
C LEU A 242 -18.48 6.76 -1.47
N GLU A 243 -19.18 7.54 -0.64
CA GLU A 243 -19.59 7.18 0.72
C GLU A 243 -20.55 5.99 0.70
N ARG A 244 -21.58 6.07 -0.15
CA ARG A 244 -22.57 4.98 -0.30
C ARG A 244 -21.90 3.69 -0.73
N LEU A 245 -20.96 3.78 -1.67
CA LEU A 245 -20.19 2.63 -2.13
C LEU A 245 -19.35 2.04 -1.01
N VAL A 246 -18.63 2.87 -0.24
CA VAL A 246 -17.77 2.39 0.83
C VAL A 246 -18.56 1.84 2.01
N ILE A 247 -19.71 2.42 2.36
CA ILE A 247 -20.62 1.84 3.37
C ILE A 247 -21.11 0.45 2.92
N HIS A 248 -21.47 0.29 1.65
CA HIS A 248 -21.84 -1.02 1.11
C HIS A 248 -20.67 -2.01 1.16
N LEU A 249 -19.45 -1.56 0.87
CA LEU A 249 -18.25 -2.39 0.99
C LEU A 249 -17.98 -2.81 2.44
N ILE A 250 -18.12 -1.90 3.41
CA ILE A 250 -18.02 -2.21 4.84
C ILE A 250 -19.07 -3.27 5.22
N ALA A 251 -20.32 -3.09 4.79
CA ALA A 251 -21.38 -4.07 5.04
C ALA A 251 -21.11 -5.44 4.37
N LEU A 252 -20.50 -5.44 3.18
CA LEU A 252 -20.20 -6.65 2.41
C LEU A 252 -19.04 -7.46 3.00
N TYR A 253 -18.04 -6.76 3.53
CA TYR A 253 -16.79 -7.32 4.01
C TYR A 253 -16.71 -7.40 5.54
N SER A 254 -17.83 -7.16 6.23
CA SER A 254 -17.93 -7.34 7.67
C SER A 254 -18.68 -8.60 8.05
N ASP A 255 -18.22 -9.24 9.12
CA ASP A 255 -18.91 -10.33 9.80
C ASP A 255 -18.42 -10.45 11.25
N ASN A 256 -18.89 -11.45 12.00
CA ASN A 256 -18.48 -11.63 13.39
C ASN A 256 -17.06 -12.20 13.56
N SER A 257 -16.30 -12.43 12.50
CA SER A 257 -14.99 -13.05 12.52
C SER A 257 -13.87 -12.01 12.59
N MET A 258 -12.79 -12.33 13.31
CA MET A 258 -11.65 -11.42 13.52
C MET A 258 -10.84 -11.13 12.24
N ASP A 259 -11.06 -11.90 11.17
CA ASP A 259 -10.42 -11.77 9.87
C ASP A 259 -11.26 -10.99 8.83
N ALA A 260 -12.42 -10.47 9.24
CA ALA A 260 -13.29 -9.57 8.49
C ALA A 260 -13.37 -8.20 9.17
N LEU A 261 -14.00 -7.22 8.52
CA LEU A 261 -14.27 -5.91 9.14
C LEU A 261 -15.28 -6.06 10.29
N PRO A 262 -15.19 -5.22 11.34
CA PRO A 262 -16.24 -5.12 12.35
C PRO A 262 -17.62 -4.84 11.73
N PRO A 263 -18.69 -5.58 12.09
CA PRO A 263 -19.99 -5.39 11.47
C PRO A 263 -20.68 -4.13 11.98
N ILE A 264 -21.34 -3.40 11.07
CA ILE A 264 -22.21 -2.27 11.43
C ILE A 264 -23.23 -2.71 12.49
N TYR A 265 -23.83 -3.88 12.28
CA TYR A 265 -24.69 -4.54 13.25
C TYR A 265 -24.65 -6.05 13.10
N ALA A 266 -24.42 -6.78 14.19
CA ALA A 266 -24.55 -8.23 14.22
C ALA A 266 -24.76 -8.76 15.64
N THR A 267 -25.20 -10.02 15.74
CA THR A 267 -25.35 -10.69 17.04
C THR A 267 -24.80 -12.11 17.01
N ASP A 268 -24.26 -12.57 18.13
CA ASP A 268 -23.97 -13.99 18.36
C ASP A 268 -24.19 -14.41 19.81
N ASN A 269 -24.02 -15.71 20.08
CA ASN A 269 -24.12 -16.29 21.41
C ASN A 269 -22.80 -16.91 21.89
N SER A 270 -21.66 -16.44 21.39
CA SER A 270 -20.34 -16.96 21.78
C SER A 270 -19.99 -16.57 23.21
N TYR A 271 -19.36 -17.49 23.97
CA TYR A 271 -18.85 -17.15 25.30
C TYR A 271 -17.59 -16.28 25.25
N VAL A 272 -16.85 -16.36 24.16
CA VAL A 272 -15.67 -15.53 23.87
C VAL A 272 -16.06 -14.62 22.70
N PRO A 273 -16.38 -13.34 22.94
CA PRO A 273 -16.69 -12.41 21.87
C PRO A 273 -15.44 -12.16 21.03
N ASN A 274 -15.66 -11.97 19.73
CA ASN A 274 -14.61 -11.51 18.84
C ASN A 274 -14.38 -10.01 19.05
N PHE A 275 -13.17 -9.56 18.74
CA PHE A 275 -12.77 -8.17 18.87
C PHE A 275 -11.78 -7.82 17.78
N TRP A 276 -11.64 -6.52 17.52
CA TRP A 276 -10.72 -5.99 16.52
C TRP A 276 -9.85 -4.89 17.13
N PHE A 277 -8.78 -4.55 16.42
CA PHE A 277 -7.97 -3.36 16.71
C PHE A 277 -8.08 -2.40 15.55
N GLU A 278 -8.40 -1.14 15.83
CA GLU A 278 -8.63 -0.11 14.81
C GLU A 278 -7.51 -0.02 13.76
N PRO A 279 -6.20 -0.06 14.10
CA PRO A 279 -5.14 -0.04 13.09
C PRO A 279 -5.17 -1.22 12.12
N MET A 280 -5.64 -2.39 12.57
CA MET A 280 -5.80 -3.56 11.68
C MET A 280 -7.01 -3.39 10.77
N VAL A 281 -8.07 -2.76 11.26
CA VAL A 281 -9.27 -2.46 10.48
C VAL A 281 -8.97 -1.40 9.41
N GLU A 282 -8.14 -0.39 9.74
CA GLU A 282 -7.66 0.62 8.80
C GLU A 282 -6.94 -0.04 7.61
N GLU A 283 -5.98 -0.92 7.87
CA GLU A 283 -5.23 -1.63 6.83
C GLU A 283 -6.12 -2.54 5.98
N GLN A 284 -7.10 -3.20 6.59
CA GLN A 284 -8.10 -3.96 5.84
C GLN A 284 -8.91 -3.04 4.93
N LEU A 285 -9.43 -1.92 5.46
CA LEU A 285 -10.24 -0.96 4.72
C LEU A 285 -9.48 -0.38 3.53
N LYS A 286 -8.23 0.06 3.70
CA LYS A 286 -7.36 0.53 2.60
C LYS A 286 -7.30 -0.46 1.45
N GLN A 287 -7.11 -1.75 1.75
CA GLN A 287 -7.06 -2.78 0.70
C GLN A 287 -8.40 -3.01 0.01
N ILE A 288 -9.51 -2.88 0.74
CA ILE A 288 -10.85 -2.89 0.13
C ILE A 288 -10.95 -1.73 -0.86
N LEU A 289 -10.59 -0.52 -0.46
CA LEU A 289 -10.64 0.66 -1.30
C LEU A 289 -9.73 0.53 -2.54
N THR A 290 -8.48 0.09 -2.37
CA THR A 290 -7.52 -0.13 -3.47
C THR A 290 -8.09 -1.06 -4.54
N SER A 291 -8.80 -2.12 -4.14
CA SER A 291 -9.33 -3.13 -5.07
C SER A 291 -10.69 -2.78 -5.67
N HIS A 292 -11.49 -1.95 -5.01
CA HIS A 292 -12.89 -1.69 -5.39
C HIS A 292 -13.12 -0.30 -6.00
N ILE A 293 -12.43 0.74 -5.55
CA ILE A 293 -12.56 2.09 -6.14
C ILE A 293 -12.27 2.07 -7.66
N PRO A 294 -11.27 1.33 -8.17
CA PRO A 294 -11.03 1.22 -9.62
C PRO A 294 -12.15 0.56 -10.43
N LEU A 295 -13.10 -0.11 -9.78
CA LEU A 295 -14.24 -0.75 -10.43
C LEU A 295 -15.33 0.24 -10.81
N ILE A 296 -15.31 1.46 -10.26
CA ILE A 296 -16.28 2.52 -10.58
C ILE A 296 -16.19 2.87 -12.07
N LYS A 297 -17.34 2.81 -12.75
CA LYS A 297 -17.52 3.20 -14.16
C LYS A 297 -18.61 4.25 -14.26
N LEU A 298 -18.41 5.27 -15.09
CA LEU A 298 -19.41 6.31 -15.33
C LEU A 298 -20.14 6.06 -16.63
N ASN A 299 -21.46 5.88 -16.59
CA ASN A 299 -22.27 5.69 -17.77
C ASN A 299 -22.06 6.82 -18.80
N GLY A 300 -21.92 6.45 -20.07
CA GLY A 300 -21.64 7.38 -21.17
C GLY A 300 -20.16 7.66 -21.42
N THR A 301 -19.20 6.97 -20.78
CA THR A 301 -17.76 7.11 -21.10
C THR A 301 -17.24 5.94 -21.95
N LYS A 302 -16.05 6.09 -22.52
CA LYS A 302 -15.42 5.07 -23.38
C LYS A 302 -15.31 3.69 -22.71
N ASN A 303 -14.95 3.68 -21.43
CA ASN A 303 -14.73 2.47 -20.64
C ASN A 303 -15.97 2.06 -19.81
N ALA A 304 -17.13 2.65 -20.09
CA ALA A 304 -18.37 2.34 -19.41
C ALA A 304 -19.11 1.19 -20.10
N LYS A 305 -18.70 -0.04 -19.77
CA LYS A 305 -19.49 -1.22 -20.08
C LYS A 305 -20.09 -1.76 -18.78
N PRO A 306 -21.41 -1.97 -18.70
CA PRO A 306 -21.99 -2.67 -17.56
C PRO A 306 -21.43 -4.10 -17.52
N TYR A 307 -21.23 -4.62 -16.32
CA TYR A 307 -20.78 -6.00 -16.14
C TYR A 307 -21.93 -6.96 -16.53
N GLU A 308 -21.73 -7.79 -17.55
CA GLU A 308 -22.70 -8.82 -17.95
C GLU A 308 -22.39 -10.12 -17.20
N LEU A 309 -23.05 -10.36 -16.05
CA LEU A 309 -22.80 -11.53 -15.20
C LEU A 309 -23.96 -12.52 -15.23
N GLU A 310 -23.68 -13.82 -15.10
CA GLU A 310 -24.72 -14.86 -15.05
C GLU A 310 -25.47 -14.89 -13.71
N SER A 311 -24.83 -14.44 -12.63
CA SER A 311 -25.41 -14.41 -11.29
C SER A 311 -26.17 -13.12 -11.04
N GLU A 312 -27.44 -13.22 -10.65
CA GLU A 312 -28.28 -12.08 -10.28
C GLU A 312 -27.67 -11.27 -9.11
N LEU A 313 -27.10 -11.95 -8.12
CA LEU A 313 -26.46 -11.30 -6.97
C LEU A 313 -25.17 -10.57 -7.39
N ALA A 314 -24.36 -11.20 -8.24
CA ALA A 314 -23.14 -10.58 -8.75
C ALA A 314 -23.47 -9.35 -9.61
N ASN A 315 -24.46 -9.45 -10.50
CA ASN A 315 -24.94 -8.31 -11.27
C ASN A 315 -25.39 -7.16 -10.36
N LYS A 316 -26.22 -7.44 -9.34
CA LYS A 316 -26.68 -6.41 -8.40
C LYS A 316 -25.53 -5.74 -7.67
N LEU A 317 -24.51 -6.49 -7.26
CA LEU A 317 -23.33 -5.95 -6.60
C LEU A 317 -22.50 -5.06 -7.54
N TYR A 318 -22.11 -5.58 -8.71
CA TYR A 318 -21.27 -4.84 -9.64
C TYR A 318 -21.97 -3.65 -10.29
N ASN A 319 -23.29 -3.71 -10.46
CA ASN A 319 -24.07 -2.58 -10.95
C ASN A 319 -24.05 -1.37 -9.99
N GLN A 320 -23.68 -1.54 -8.71
CA GLN A 320 -23.49 -0.41 -7.80
C GLN A 320 -22.25 0.43 -8.16
N PHE A 321 -21.26 -0.17 -8.84
CA PHE A 321 -20.09 0.54 -9.36
C PHE A 321 -20.37 1.23 -10.70
N PHE A 322 -21.51 0.97 -11.33
CA PHE A 322 -21.90 1.60 -12.58
C PHE A 322 -22.78 2.84 -12.31
N ILE A 323 -22.14 4.01 -12.31
CA ILE A 323 -22.74 5.26 -11.85
C ILE A 323 -23.24 6.08 -13.04
N SER A 324 -24.50 6.51 -13.01
CA SER A 324 -25.10 7.38 -14.05
C SER A 324 -25.24 8.80 -13.55
N VAL A 325 -24.16 9.59 -13.63
CA VAL A 325 -24.10 10.98 -13.13
C VAL A 325 -23.81 12.02 -14.19
N LEU A 326 -23.45 11.60 -15.40
CA LEU A 326 -23.14 12.52 -16.50
C LEU A 326 -24.43 12.94 -17.23
N ASN A 327 -24.59 14.24 -17.45
CA ASN A 327 -25.77 14.80 -18.13
C ASN A 327 -25.78 14.58 -19.65
N GLN A 328 -24.65 14.13 -20.21
CA GLN A 328 -24.48 13.83 -21.62
C GLN A 328 -23.42 12.73 -21.80
N SER A 329 -23.38 12.13 -22.99
CA SER A 329 -22.42 11.09 -23.34
C SER A 329 -21.06 11.68 -23.74
N TYR A 330 -19.99 11.02 -23.30
CA TYR A 330 -18.57 11.34 -23.49
C TYR A 330 -17.78 10.09 -23.90
N GLU A 331 -18.26 9.35 -24.91
CA GLU A 331 -17.71 8.06 -25.39
C GLU A 331 -16.26 8.12 -25.88
N ASP A 332 -15.77 9.34 -26.08
CA ASP A 332 -14.43 9.67 -26.52
C ASP A 332 -13.39 9.70 -25.39
N TYR A 333 -13.84 9.68 -24.12
CA TYR A 333 -13.01 9.84 -22.94
C TYR A 333 -13.09 8.61 -22.05
N GLU A 334 -11.95 8.13 -21.58
CA GLU A 334 -11.85 7.12 -20.54
C GLU A 334 -11.81 7.80 -19.17
N ILE A 335 -12.57 7.30 -18.20
CA ILE A 335 -12.59 7.84 -16.83
C ILE A 335 -12.27 6.73 -15.83
N ARG A 336 -11.28 6.96 -14.98
CA ARG A 336 -10.84 6.00 -13.96
C ARG A 336 -10.85 6.64 -12.59
N PHE A 337 -11.24 5.85 -11.58
CA PHE A 337 -11.12 6.20 -10.17
C PHE A 337 -9.99 5.38 -9.57
N MET A 338 -9.20 5.99 -8.70
CA MET A 338 -8.02 5.34 -8.14
C MET A 338 -7.93 5.63 -6.64
N TYR A 339 -7.67 4.57 -5.90
CA TYR A 339 -7.21 4.63 -4.51
C TYR A 339 -5.87 3.89 -4.46
N LEU A 340 -4.77 4.63 -4.29
CA LEU A 340 -3.41 4.10 -4.44
C LEU A 340 -2.75 3.82 -3.09
N ASP A 341 -3.49 3.15 -2.20
CA ASP A 341 -3.07 2.89 -0.81
C ASP A 341 -2.72 4.18 -0.06
N PHE A 342 -3.53 5.21 -0.28
CA PHE A 342 -3.37 6.49 0.40
C PHE A 342 -3.63 6.33 1.90
N PRO A 343 -2.99 7.12 2.78
CA PRO A 343 -3.45 7.22 4.16
C PRO A 343 -4.93 7.64 4.20
N LEU A 344 -5.68 7.15 5.18
CA LEU A 344 -7.07 7.53 5.42
C LEU A 344 -7.25 7.81 6.91
N TYR A 345 -8.21 8.65 7.27
CA TYR A 345 -8.66 8.79 8.64
C TYR A 345 -9.71 7.71 8.92
N LEU A 346 -9.51 6.93 9.99
CA LEU A 346 -10.48 5.96 10.49
C LEU A 346 -10.67 6.16 11.97
N HIS A 347 -11.93 6.25 12.38
CA HIS A 347 -12.31 6.16 13.79
C HIS A 347 -13.57 5.30 13.91
N ILE A 348 -13.54 4.29 14.78
CA ILE A 348 -14.68 3.40 15.00
C ILE A 348 -15.13 3.48 16.45
N THR A 349 -16.44 3.62 16.65
CA THR A 349 -17.05 3.60 17.98
C THR A 349 -18.06 2.45 18.12
N PRO A 350 -18.27 1.89 19.32
CA PRO A 350 -17.54 2.16 20.55
C PRO A 350 -16.17 1.46 20.54
N GLN A 351 -15.18 2.07 21.20
CA GLN A 351 -13.85 1.49 21.38
C GLN A 351 -13.29 1.75 22.77
N THR A 352 -12.33 0.92 23.20
CA THR A 352 -11.56 1.14 24.43
C THR A 352 -10.08 0.91 24.15
N ASN A 353 -9.28 1.98 24.20
CA ASN A 353 -7.84 1.96 23.89
C ASN A 353 -7.52 1.32 22.52
N GLY A 354 -8.25 1.67 21.46
CA GLY A 354 -8.06 1.11 20.12
C GLY A 354 -8.68 -0.27 19.90
N LYS A 355 -9.26 -0.88 20.94
CA LYS A 355 -9.93 -2.19 20.88
C LYS A 355 -11.43 -2.02 20.65
N LEU A 356 -11.95 -2.71 19.65
CA LEU A 356 -13.36 -2.75 19.26
C LEU A 356 -13.97 -4.06 19.77
N GLU A 357 -14.91 -4.00 20.70
CA GLU A 357 -15.54 -5.18 21.29
C GLU A 357 -17.06 -5.02 21.45
N PRO A 358 -17.83 -6.13 21.36
CA PRO A 358 -19.28 -6.07 21.44
C PRO A 358 -19.78 -5.82 22.87
N THR A 359 -20.96 -5.22 22.96
CA THR A 359 -21.69 -5.18 24.22
C THR A 359 -22.24 -6.58 24.52
N SER A 360 -21.87 -7.15 25.68
CA SER A 360 -22.22 -8.52 26.05
C SER A 360 -23.22 -8.58 27.20
N TYR A 361 -24.30 -9.35 27.04
CA TYR A 361 -25.27 -9.61 28.10
C TYR A 361 -25.32 -11.11 28.40
N THR A 362 -25.32 -11.47 29.69
CA THR A 362 -25.49 -12.87 30.11
C THR A 362 -26.83 -13.01 30.79
N ASP A 363 -27.74 -13.75 30.16
CA ASP A 363 -29.04 -14.07 30.73
C ASP A 363 -29.02 -15.51 31.26
N GLN A 364 -29.59 -15.72 32.44
CA GLN A 364 -29.77 -17.04 33.03
C GLN A 364 -31.22 -17.17 33.41
N PHE A 365 -31.91 -18.15 32.84
CA PHE A 365 -33.30 -18.40 33.15
C PHE A 365 -33.45 -18.71 34.65
N LYS A 366 -34.19 -17.86 35.38
CA LYS A 366 -34.43 -18.00 36.82
C LYS A 366 -35.86 -18.42 37.09
N LEU A 367 -36.06 -19.56 37.76
CA LEU A 367 -37.36 -20.00 38.26
C LEU A 367 -37.31 -20.04 39.79
N LEU A 368 -38.22 -19.32 40.46
CA LEU A 368 -38.26 -19.20 41.93
C LEU A 368 -36.94 -18.71 42.56
N GLY A 369 -36.21 -17.85 41.84
CA GLY A 369 -34.90 -17.33 42.29
C GLY A 369 -33.72 -18.29 42.08
N PHE A 370 -33.97 -19.52 41.63
CA PHE A 370 -32.94 -20.49 41.25
C PHE A 370 -32.68 -20.43 39.74
N GLY A 371 -31.43 -20.29 39.34
CA GLY A 371 -31.02 -20.34 37.93
C GLY A 371 -31.11 -21.77 37.39
N PHE A 372 -31.89 -21.99 36.33
CA PHE A 372 -32.00 -23.24 35.61
C PHE A 372 -31.43 -23.08 34.19
N GLY A 373 -30.63 -24.06 33.76
CA GLY A 373 -29.95 -24.03 32.45
C GLY A 373 -28.59 -23.31 32.48
N SER A 374 -27.78 -23.58 31.45
CA SER A 374 -26.52 -22.85 31.23
C SER A 374 -26.83 -21.39 30.88
N PRO A 375 -26.11 -20.41 31.45
CA PRO A 375 -26.31 -19.01 31.12
C PRO A 375 -26.08 -18.77 29.63
N VAL A 376 -27.02 -18.13 28.94
CA VAL A 376 -26.89 -17.77 27.53
C VAL A 376 -26.27 -16.38 27.47
N ARG A 377 -25.04 -16.31 26.95
CA ARG A 377 -24.41 -15.03 26.63
C ARG A 377 -24.88 -14.61 25.24
N ARG A 378 -25.26 -13.35 25.09
CA ARG A 378 -25.54 -12.71 23.81
C ARG A 378 -24.61 -11.52 23.64
N ASN A 379 -23.90 -11.48 22.53
CA ASN A 379 -23.01 -10.39 22.16
C ASN A 379 -23.69 -9.57 21.06
N TYR A 380 -23.78 -8.25 21.26
CA TYR A 380 -24.27 -7.28 20.30
C TYR A 380 -23.07 -6.51 19.74
N TYR A 381 -22.78 -6.73 18.48
CA TYR A 381 -21.80 -5.98 17.71
C TYR A 381 -22.55 -4.85 17.03
N GLU A 382 -22.18 -3.62 17.36
CA GLU A 382 -22.77 -2.41 16.79
C GLU A 382 -21.63 -1.41 16.71
N PHE A 383 -21.15 -1.16 15.50
CA PHE A 383 -19.98 -0.33 15.25
C PHE A 383 -20.31 0.78 14.26
N PHE A 384 -19.81 1.97 14.57
CA PHE A 384 -20.03 3.20 13.85
C PHE A 384 -18.73 3.71 13.28
N TYR A 385 -18.65 3.73 11.95
CA TYR A 385 -17.46 4.10 11.22
C TYR A 385 -17.49 5.59 10.86
N ASP A 386 -16.42 6.28 11.23
CA ASP A 386 -16.01 7.55 10.68
C ASP A 386 -14.81 7.30 9.76
N VAL A 387 -14.95 7.62 8.48
CA VAL A 387 -13.92 7.35 7.46
C VAL A 387 -13.75 8.57 6.57
N GLU A 388 -12.53 9.05 6.41
CA GLU A 388 -12.20 10.10 5.43
C GLU A 388 -11.08 9.59 4.54
N PHE A 389 -11.33 9.50 3.23
CA PHE A 389 -10.45 8.81 2.31
C PHE A 389 -10.35 9.52 0.95
N PRO A 390 -9.14 9.64 0.38
CA PRO A 390 -8.96 10.30 -0.90
C PRO A 390 -9.18 9.36 -2.09
N VAL A 391 -9.71 9.90 -3.18
CA VAL A 391 -9.88 9.23 -4.47
C VAL A 391 -9.36 10.13 -5.58
N VAL A 392 -8.47 9.62 -6.42
CA VAL A 392 -8.00 10.34 -7.62
C VAL A 392 -8.84 9.92 -8.82
N VAL A 393 -9.35 10.89 -9.56
CA VAL A 393 -10.06 10.68 -10.82
C VAL A 393 -9.15 11.05 -11.98
N GLU A 394 -8.96 10.13 -12.92
CA GLU A 394 -8.22 10.34 -14.17
C GLU A 394 -9.19 10.37 -15.36
N ILE A 395 -9.18 11.47 -16.10
CA ILE A 395 -9.85 11.60 -17.41
C ILE A 395 -8.77 11.49 -18.48
N THR A 396 -8.89 10.48 -19.33
CA THR A 396 -7.93 10.20 -20.41
C THR A 396 -8.58 10.40 -21.77
N LYS A 397 -7.87 11.14 -22.64
CA LYS A 397 -8.16 11.22 -24.07
C LYS A 397 -6.97 10.61 -24.83
N GLU A 398 -7.22 9.51 -25.53
CA GLU A 398 -6.21 8.82 -26.33
C GLU A 398 -5.83 9.57 -27.61
N ASN A 399 -4.63 9.31 -28.12
CA ASN A 399 -4.08 9.83 -29.37
C ASN A 399 -4.03 11.36 -29.46
N GLU A 400 -3.64 12.00 -28.37
CA GLU A 400 -3.34 13.44 -28.34
C GLU A 400 -1.83 13.66 -28.56
N PHE A 401 -1.39 14.88 -28.80
CA PHE A 401 0.05 15.27 -28.79
C PHE A 401 1.08 14.28 -29.39
N ASN A 402 0.94 13.89 -30.66
CA ASN A 402 1.78 12.88 -31.34
C ASN A 402 1.54 11.43 -30.86
N ASP A 403 0.28 11.01 -30.80
CA ASP A 403 -0.16 9.66 -30.41
C ASP A 403 0.08 9.32 -28.91
N GLU A 404 0.29 10.32 -28.06
CA GLU A 404 0.36 10.15 -26.60
C GLU A 404 -0.98 10.49 -25.93
N PRO A 405 -1.42 9.77 -24.89
CA PRO A 405 -2.66 10.09 -24.20
C PRO A 405 -2.52 11.38 -23.38
N TYR A 406 -3.50 12.28 -23.50
CA TYR A 406 -3.65 13.39 -22.54
C TYR A 406 -4.41 12.91 -21.31
N ARG A 407 -3.89 13.26 -20.13
CA ARG A 407 -4.45 12.86 -18.83
C ARG A 407 -4.74 14.09 -17.99
N PHE A 408 -5.94 14.11 -17.41
CA PHE A 408 -6.37 15.13 -16.46
C PHE A 408 -6.74 14.45 -15.14
N LEU A 409 -5.98 14.75 -14.09
CA LEU A 409 -6.13 14.19 -12.75
C LEU A 409 -6.76 15.21 -11.83
N PHE A 410 -7.72 14.83 -11.00
CA PHE A 410 -8.21 15.66 -9.89
C PHE A 410 -8.60 14.79 -8.70
N GLY A 411 -8.55 15.35 -7.49
CA GLY A 411 -8.89 14.64 -6.26
C GLY A 411 -10.36 14.81 -5.88
N LEU A 412 -10.94 13.79 -5.28
CA LEU A 412 -12.17 13.83 -4.51
C LEU A 412 -11.90 13.22 -3.15
N GLU A 413 -12.55 13.71 -2.12
CA GLU A 413 -12.52 13.11 -0.79
C GLU A 413 -13.89 12.51 -0.48
N GLY A 414 -13.88 11.28 0.05
CA GLY A 414 -15.07 10.60 0.54
C GLY A 414 -15.14 10.70 2.07
N HIS A 415 -16.32 10.98 2.60
CA HIS A 415 -16.55 11.25 4.03
C HIS A 415 -17.70 10.44 4.61
N ILE A 416 -17.41 9.48 5.48
CA ILE A 416 -18.42 8.74 6.23
C ILE A 416 -18.37 9.23 7.67
N LYS A 417 -19.53 9.55 8.23
CA LYS A 417 -19.71 9.82 9.66
C LYS A 417 -20.79 8.91 10.20
N ASP A 418 -20.47 8.10 11.20
CA ASP A 418 -21.43 7.22 11.86
C ASP A 418 -22.17 6.28 10.91
N ASN A 419 -21.45 5.68 9.95
CA ASN A 419 -22.01 4.86 8.85
C ASN A 419 -23.00 5.62 7.94
N ARG A 420 -22.99 6.96 7.94
CA ARG A 420 -23.83 7.81 7.10
C ARG A 420 -22.97 8.66 6.17
N ASP A 421 -23.56 9.00 5.03
CA ASP A 421 -23.03 10.08 4.20
C ASP A 421 -23.28 11.45 4.85
N PRO A 422 -22.50 12.50 4.52
CA PRO A 422 -22.55 13.78 5.22
C PRO A 422 -23.90 14.50 5.07
N ILE A 423 -24.59 14.33 3.94
CA ILE A 423 -25.93 14.92 3.74
C ILE A 423 -26.93 14.25 4.70
N ALA A 424 -26.89 12.92 4.83
CA ALA A 424 -27.74 12.21 5.78
C ALA A 424 -27.41 12.60 7.24
N TRP A 425 -26.14 12.80 7.55
CA TRP A 425 -25.70 13.27 8.88
C TRP A 425 -26.19 14.69 9.20
N ASP A 426 -25.94 15.65 8.30
CA ASP A 426 -26.32 17.06 8.45
C ASP A 426 -27.84 17.28 8.53
N THR A 427 -28.63 16.36 7.98
CA THR A 427 -30.10 16.36 8.08
C THR A 427 -30.63 15.74 9.38
N GLY A 428 -29.74 15.36 10.31
CA GLY A 428 -30.09 14.90 11.65
C GLY A 428 -30.35 13.40 11.76
N ASN A 429 -29.97 12.59 10.76
CA ASN A 429 -30.08 11.13 10.82
C ASN A 429 -28.83 10.45 11.42
N GLY A 430 -27.94 11.23 12.01
CA GLY A 430 -26.73 10.79 12.72
C GLY A 430 -26.92 10.56 14.21
N THR A 431 -26.08 9.73 14.82
CA THR A 431 -25.98 9.59 16.28
C THR A 431 -25.02 10.62 16.85
N ILE A 432 -25.49 11.52 17.72
CA ILE A 432 -24.64 12.56 18.32
C ILE A 432 -23.69 11.93 19.35
N GLY A 433 -22.51 11.47 18.92
CA GLY A 433 -21.31 11.15 19.72
C GLY A 433 -21.48 10.22 20.93
N GLU A 434 -20.40 10.04 21.70
CA GLU A 434 -20.45 9.35 23.00
C GLU A 434 -21.35 10.12 23.97
N TRP A 435 -22.60 9.67 24.12
CA TRP A 435 -23.46 10.19 25.17
C TRP A 435 -22.84 9.86 26.54
N ASP A 436 -22.53 10.89 27.31
CA ASP A 436 -22.36 10.73 28.75
C ASP A 436 -23.70 10.29 29.35
N ARG A 437 -23.88 8.97 29.48
CA ARG A 437 -25.10 8.39 30.07
C ARG A 437 -25.30 8.80 31.53
N SER A 438 -24.33 9.44 32.18
CA SER A 438 -24.44 9.91 33.56
C SER A 438 -25.26 11.20 33.72
N ILE A 439 -25.47 11.97 32.63
CA ILE A 439 -26.34 13.16 32.62
C ILE A 439 -27.78 12.85 32.21
N ILE A 440 -28.07 11.62 31.76
CA ILE A 440 -29.45 11.18 31.49
C ILE A 440 -30.03 10.58 32.78
N THR A 441 -30.76 11.37 33.55
CA THR A 441 -31.70 10.83 34.52
C THR A 441 -32.97 10.43 33.79
N PHE A 442 -33.13 9.12 33.55
CA PHE A 442 -34.42 8.58 33.15
C PHE A 442 -35.39 8.72 34.32
N ASP A 443 -36.33 9.67 34.22
CA ASP A 443 -37.50 9.70 35.09
C ASP A 443 -38.39 8.53 34.66
N SER A 444 -38.21 7.39 35.34
CA SER A 444 -38.92 6.16 35.05
C SER A 444 -40.36 6.26 35.56
N ASP A 445 -41.20 7.06 34.89
CA ASP A 445 -42.65 7.08 35.10
C ASP A 445 -43.39 7.77 33.94
N SER A 446 -43.10 7.40 32.69
CA SER A 446 -44.04 7.66 31.60
C SER A 446 -44.21 6.46 30.67
N GLU A 447 -45.45 5.97 30.59
CA GLU A 447 -45.93 4.91 29.70
C GLU A 447 -45.97 5.39 28.23
N VAL A 448 -44.85 5.84 27.66
CA VAL A 448 -44.78 6.33 26.27
C VAL A 448 -43.93 5.45 25.35
N SER A 449 -43.41 4.31 25.82
CA SER A 449 -42.57 3.41 25.01
C SER A 449 -43.34 2.31 24.25
N LYS A 450 -44.61 2.52 23.88
CA LYS A 450 -45.40 1.51 23.15
C LYS A 450 -45.88 1.86 21.74
N GLU A 451 -45.56 3.03 21.19
CA GLU A 451 -45.96 3.40 19.82
C GLU A 451 -44.82 4.05 19.03
N LEU A 452 -43.72 3.32 18.86
CA LEU A 452 -42.76 3.57 17.77
C LEU A 452 -42.37 2.24 17.14
N ALA A 453 -43.36 1.61 16.50
CA ALA A 453 -43.13 0.63 15.45
C ALA A 453 -43.51 1.34 14.13
N PRO A 454 -42.65 1.32 13.09
CA PRO A 454 -43.00 1.92 11.80
C PRO A 454 -44.13 1.12 11.13
N GLU A 455 -45.30 1.75 10.98
CA GLU A 455 -46.35 1.27 10.07
C GLU A 455 -46.00 1.70 8.63
N SER A 456 -45.21 0.88 7.94
CA SER A 456 -45.02 0.95 6.49
C SER A 456 -44.42 -0.38 5.99
N PRO A 457 -45.18 -1.23 5.28
CA PRO A 457 -44.70 -2.54 4.82
C PRO A 457 -43.73 -2.51 3.64
N GLU A 458 -43.30 -1.34 3.14
CA GLU A 458 -42.48 -1.25 1.92
C GLU A 458 -40.98 -1.03 2.16
N GLU A 459 -40.53 -0.70 3.38
CA GLU A 459 -39.09 -0.56 3.69
C GLU A 459 -38.47 -1.81 4.36
N GLU A 460 -39.31 -2.77 4.77
CA GLU A 460 -38.87 -4.01 5.45
C GLU A 460 -38.34 -5.10 4.48
N GLN A 461 -38.35 -4.84 3.17
CA GLN A 461 -37.83 -5.79 2.16
C GLN A 461 -36.34 -5.60 1.80
N LEU A 462 -35.65 -4.57 2.32
CA LEU A 462 -34.22 -4.35 2.05
C LEU A 462 -33.27 -5.05 3.03
N PHE A 463 -33.76 -5.47 4.20
CA PHE A 463 -32.97 -6.19 5.22
C PHE A 463 -33.47 -7.63 5.44
N GLY A 464 -33.84 -8.27 4.33
CA GLY A 464 -34.29 -9.66 4.33
C GLY A 464 -33.17 -10.61 4.75
N GLY A 465 -33.28 -11.12 5.99
CA GLY A 465 -32.72 -12.40 6.44
C GLY A 465 -31.23 -12.57 6.26
N SER A 466 -30.48 -12.44 7.37
CA SER A 466 -29.11 -12.95 7.52
C SER A 466 -29.04 -14.42 7.09
N GLN A 467 -28.76 -14.67 5.81
CA GLN A 467 -27.95 -15.81 5.46
C GLN A 467 -26.59 -15.55 6.09
N LYS A 468 -26.13 -16.49 6.91
CA LYS A 468 -24.74 -16.55 7.33
C LYS A 468 -23.89 -16.77 6.08
N TYR A 469 -23.50 -15.67 5.42
CA TYR A 469 -22.47 -15.68 4.41
C TYR A 469 -21.14 -15.96 5.12
N THR A 470 -20.86 -17.25 5.32
CA THR A 470 -19.57 -17.74 5.85
C THR A 470 -18.51 -17.85 4.76
N LYS A 471 -18.85 -17.45 3.52
CA LYS A 471 -17.96 -17.40 2.37
C LYS A 471 -17.79 -15.95 1.93
N ARG A 472 -16.54 -15.49 1.91
CA ARG A 472 -16.17 -14.22 1.29
C ARG A 472 -16.58 -14.27 -0.17
N ILE A 473 -17.40 -13.31 -0.60
CA ILE A 473 -18.05 -13.31 -1.93
C ILE A 473 -17.05 -13.51 -3.06
N ILE A 474 -15.83 -12.96 -2.93
CA ILE A 474 -14.74 -13.11 -3.90
C ILE A 474 -14.39 -14.58 -4.24
N CYS A 475 -14.61 -15.53 -3.32
CA CYS A 475 -14.34 -16.94 -3.58
C CYS A 475 -15.49 -17.70 -4.23
N GLU A 476 -16.65 -17.07 -4.42
CA GLU A 476 -17.79 -17.71 -5.07
C GLU A 476 -17.49 -17.96 -6.56
N PRO A 477 -17.83 -19.15 -7.10
CA PRO A 477 -17.61 -19.45 -8.52
C PRO A 477 -18.24 -18.42 -9.46
N SER A 478 -19.36 -17.80 -9.08
CA SER A 478 -20.02 -16.76 -9.87
C SER A 478 -19.22 -15.46 -9.99
N GLN A 479 -18.22 -15.24 -9.13
CA GLN A 479 -17.34 -14.08 -9.22
C GLN A 479 -16.17 -14.32 -10.18
N ARG A 480 -15.96 -15.53 -10.72
CA ARG A 480 -14.83 -15.87 -11.61
C ARG A 480 -15.07 -15.36 -13.04
N ILE A 481 -15.03 -14.06 -13.21
CA ILE A 481 -15.54 -13.36 -14.40
C ILE A 481 -14.43 -12.65 -15.19
N SER A 482 -13.16 -12.71 -14.76
CA SER A 482 -12.04 -12.14 -15.52
C SER A 482 -11.87 -12.79 -16.88
N ALA A 483 -11.07 -12.17 -17.75
CA ALA A 483 -10.51 -12.83 -18.92
C ALA A 483 -9.82 -14.16 -18.50
N PRO A 484 -9.85 -15.21 -19.33
CA PRO A 484 -9.28 -16.51 -18.99
C PRO A 484 -7.78 -16.41 -18.70
N ILE A 485 -7.36 -17.01 -17.59
CA ILE A 485 -5.96 -17.15 -17.21
C ILE A 485 -5.55 -18.61 -17.39
N THR A 486 -4.43 -18.81 -18.08
CA THR A 486 -3.84 -20.12 -18.35
C THR A 486 -2.56 -20.28 -17.53
N ILE A 487 -2.50 -21.30 -16.68
CA ILE A 487 -1.34 -21.59 -15.83
C ILE A 487 -0.78 -22.94 -16.23
N LYS A 488 0.47 -22.95 -16.67
CA LYS A 488 1.24 -24.16 -16.99
C LYS A 488 2.28 -24.38 -15.91
N THR A 489 2.36 -25.59 -15.36
CA THR A 489 3.31 -25.88 -14.27
C THR A 489 4.40 -26.84 -14.72
N PHE A 490 5.65 -26.50 -14.37
CA PHE A 490 6.86 -27.23 -14.70
C PHE A 490 7.76 -27.36 -13.48
N THR A 491 8.63 -28.37 -13.45
CA THR A 491 9.70 -28.40 -12.45
C THR A 491 10.90 -27.61 -12.93
N SER A 492 11.53 -26.85 -12.03
CA SER A 492 12.79 -26.16 -12.33
C SER A 492 13.93 -27.11 -12.68
N LYS A 493 13.88 -28.38 -12.23
CA LYS A 493 14.98 -29.35 -12.37
C LYS A 493 15.24 -29.80 -13.80
N ASN A 494 14.20 -30.22 -14.51
CA ASN A 494 14.31 -30.78 -15.87
C ASN A 494 13.26 -30.19 -16.84
N LYS A 495 12.49 -29.18 -16.40
CA LYS A 495 11.40 -28.55 -17.15
C LYS A 495 10.28 -29.51 -17.57
N SER A 496 10.16 -30.70 -16.96
CA SER A 496 9.02 -31.57 -17.18
C SER A 496 7.77 -30.97 -16.55
N SER A 497 6.61 -31.22 -17.15
CA SER A 497 5.36 -30.71 -16.62
C SER A 497 4.97 -31.35 -15.28
N ILE A 498 4.30 -30.57 -14.42
CA ILE A 498 3.84 -30.98 -13.08
C ILE A 498 2.32 -30.98 -13.05
N ASP A 499 1.73 -32.16 -12.92
CA ASP A 499 0.30 -32.32 -12.71
C ASP A 499 -0.12 -32.13 -11.24
N GLY A 500 -1.36 -31.68 -11.04
CA GLY A 500 -2.01 -31.54 -9.75
C GLY A 500 -1.38 -30.49 -8.84
N ALA A 501 -0.86 -29.39 -9.40
CA ALA A 501 -0.46 -28.23 -8.62
C ALA A 501 -1.70 -27.39 -8.29
N LEU A 502 -1.91 -27.10 -7.00
CA LEU A 502 -3.04 -26.33 -6.50
C LEU A 502 -2.80 -24.85 -6.76
N VAL A 503 -3.73 -24.23 -7.48
CA VAL A 503 -3.72 -22.79 -7.77
C VAL A 503 -4.71 -22.09 -6.84
N ARG A 504 -4.21 -21.14 -6.06
CA ARG A 504 -5.01 -20.25 -5.23
C ARG A 504 -4.82 -18.80 -5.65
N TYR A 505 -5.88 -18.01 -5.54
CA TYR A 505 -5.87 -16.58 -5.83
C TYR A 505 -6.44 -15.81 -4.65
N SER A 506 -5.76 -14.75 -4.23
CA SER A 506 -6.28 -13.77 -3.27
C SER A 506 -6.23 -12.37 -3.88
N CYS A 507 -7.04 -11.47 -3.36
CA CYS A 507 -6.99 -10.04 -3.64
C CYS A 507 -6.76 -9.35 -2.29
N GLY A 508 -5.74 -8.51 -2.12
CA GLY A 508 -5.36 -7.95 -0.81
C GLY A 508 -5.13 -9.04 0.26
N THR A 509 -5.56 -8.78 1.50
CA THR A 509 -5.55 -9.74 2.63
C THR A 509 -6.75 -10.68 2.65
N TYR A 510 -7.55 -10.74 1.56
CA TYR A 510 -8.72 -11.61 1.54
C TYR A 510 -8.36 -13.10 1.55
N ALA A 511 -9.34 -13.94 1.94
CA ALA A 511 -9.22 -15.39 1.92
C ALA A 511 -8.70 -15.87 0.55
N SER A 512 -7.66 -16.70 0.60
CA SER A 512 -7.07 -17.33 -0.58
C SER A 512 -8.07 -18.31 -1.19
N CYS A 513 -8.61 -17.98 -2.36
CA CYS A 513 -9.63 -18.74 -3.05
C CYS A 513 -8.97 -19.82 -3.92
N THR A 514 -9.40 -21.08 -3.79
CA THR A 514 -8.89 -22.16 -4.66
C THR A 514 -9.49 -22.04 -6.05
N MET A 515 -8.67 -21.79 -7.06
CA MET A 515 -9.10 -21.66 -8.47
C MET A 515 -9.21 -23.02 -9.14
N GLY A 516 -8.32 -23.95 -8.80
CA GLY A 516 -8.34 -25.31 -9.31
C GLY A 516 -6.98 -25.97 -9.14
N THR A 517 -6.79 -27.09 -9.82
CA THR A 517 -5.50 -27.77 -9.93
C THR A 517 -5.10 -27.91 -11.40
N THR A 518 -3.81 -27.80 -11.72
CA THR A 518 -3.33 -28.10 -13.08
C THR A 518 -3.57 -29.57 -13.43
N GLN A 519 -3.91 -29.84 -14.70
CA GLN A 519 -4.16 -31.18 -15.24
C GLN A 519 -3.53 -31.33 -16.62
N PHE A 520 -3.00 -32.52 -16.95
CA PHE A 520 -2.50 -32.79 -18.29
C PHE A 520 -3.58 -32.50 -19.35
N SER A 521 -3.24 -31.69 -20.33
CA SER A 521 -4.11 -31.36 -21.45
C SER A 521 -4.25 -32.56 -22.40
N GLU A 522 -5.40 -32.71 -23.04
CA GLU A 522 -5.58 -33.75 -24.08
C GLU A 522 -4.81 -33.42 -25.37
N ASP A 523 -4.53 -32.13 -25.59
CA ASP A 523 -3.89 -31.59 -26.80
C ASP A 523 -2.38 -31.29 -26.62
N SER A 524 -1.86 -31.35 -25.40
CA SER A 524 -0.43 -31.10 -25.10
C SER A 524 0.04 -31.93 -23.91
N ASP A 525 1.32 -32.32 -23.89
CA ASP A 525 1.97 -33.01 -22.76
C ASP A 525 2.18 -32.09 -21.53
N ASP A 526 1.52 -30.93 -21.50
CA ASP A 526 1.61 -29.94 -20.44
C ASP A 526 0.42 -30.08 -19.48
N ALA A 527 0.69 -29.95 -18.19
CA ALA A 527 -0.29 -29.76 -17.13
C ALA A 527 -0.73 -28.29 -17.08
N ILE A 528 -1.99 -28.06 -17.39
CA ILE A 528 -2.59 -26.75 -17.59
C ILE A 528 -3.78 -26.56 -16.65
N LEU A 529 -3.93 -25.37 -16.08
CA LEU A 529 -5.20 -24.87 -15.55
C LEU A 529 -5.62 -23.67 -16.39
N LYS A 530 -6.78 -23.75 -17.03
CA LYS A 530 -7.41 -22.60 -17.68
C LYS A 530 -8.68 -22.24 -16.91
N SER A 531 -8.70 -21.07 -16.28
CA SER A 531 -9.85 -20.59 -15.49
C SER A 531 -9.96 -19.08 -15.55
N SER A 532 -11.17 -18.57 -15.37
CA SER A 532 -11.40 -17.17 -15.02
C SER A 532 -11.30 -16.99 -13.50
N PHE A 533 -10.97 -15.78 -13.08
CA PHE A 533 -10.65 -15.39 -11.72
C PHE A 533 -11.59 -14.25 -11.29
N PRO A 534 -11.75 -14.00 -9.97
CA PRO A 534 -12.42 -12.81 -9.46
C PRO A 534 -11.73 -11.54 -9.95
N ILE A 535 -12.51 -10.49 -10.27
CA ILE A 535 -11.93 -9.19 -10.65
C ILE A 535 -11.21 -8.60 -9.44
N CYS A 536 -9.97 -8.18 -9.64
CA CYS A 536 -9.15 -7.52 -8.64
C CYS A 536 -8.12 -6.65 -9.36
N ILE A 537 -8.00 -5.39 -8.93
CA ILE A 537 -7.05 -4.42 -9.47
C ILE A 537 -6.16 -3.95 -8.30
N GLY A 538 -4.85 -3.93 -8.48
CA GLY A 538 -3.90 -3.36 -7.52
C GLY A 538 -3.61 -4.21 -6.28
N GLY A 539 -4.06 -5.47 -6.23
CA GLY A 539 -3.89 -6.31 -5.03
C GLY A 539 -3.93 -7.82 -5.24
N GLY A 540 -3.99 -8.30 -6.49
CA GLY A 540 -4.12 -9.74 -6.76
C GLY A 540 -2.83 -10.51 -6.48
N THR A 541 -2.94 -11.68 -5.85
CA THR A 541 -1.82 -12.57 -5.57
C THR A 541 -2.17 -13.99 -5.98
N LEU A 542 -1.33 -14.58 -6.82
CA LEU A 542 -1.45 -15.96 -7.29
C LEU A 542 -0.48 -16.85 -6.52
N THR A 543 -1.00 -17.87 -5.84
CA THR A 543 -0.19 -18.85 -5.09
C THR A 543 -0.32 -20.23 -5.74
N ILE A 544 0.80 -20.88 -6.02
CA ILE A 544 0.88 -22.22 -6.58
C ILE A 544 1.55 -23.13 -5.57
N ASP A 545 0.86 -24.21 -5.19
CA ASP A 545 1.28 -25.14 -4.15
C ASP A 545 1.22 -26.59 -4.67
N LYS A 546 2.29 -27.36 -4.43
CA LYS A 546 2.36 -28.77 -4.80
C LYS A 546 3.18 -29.52 -3.75
N PRO A 547 2.64 -30.60 -3.14
CA PRO A 547 3.41 -31.45 -2.25
C PRO A 547 4.71 -31.94 -2.90
N GLY A 548 5.84 -31.79 -2.19
CA GLY A 548 7.18 -32.10 -2.69
C GLY A 548 7.90 -30.93 -3.38
N TYR A 549 7.26 -29.76 -3.50
CA TYR A 549 7.82 -28.55 -4.09
C TYR A 549 7.67 -27.35 -3.17
N ALA A 550 8.56 -26.37 -3.33
CA ALA A 550 8.40 -25.07 -2.70
C ALA A 550 7.20 -24.33 -3.30
N PRO A 551 6.33 -23.72 -2.47
CA PRO A 551 5.23 -22.91 -2.96
C PRO A 551 5.76 -21.65 -3.64
N LEU A 552 5.08 -21.22 -4.71
CA LEU A 552 5.40 -20.01 -5.45
C LEU A 552 4.28 -18.99 -5.29
N VAL A 553 4.64 -17.74 -5.01
CA VAL A 553 3.73 -16.60 -4.91
C VAL A 553 4.09 -15.57 -5.98
N ILE A 554 3.10 -15.19 -6.79
CA ILE A 554 3.18 -14.12 -7.79
C ILE A 554 2.27 -12.97 -7.33
N PRO A 555 2.83 -11.84 -6.89
CA PRO A 555 2.07 -10.67 -6.47
C PRO A 555 1.63 -9.81 -7.67
N ASN A 556 0.78 -8.81 -7.40
CA ASN A 556 0.37 -7.76 -8.34
C ASN A 556 -0.28 -8.29 -9.64
N LEU A 557 -1.08 -9.34 -9.53
CA LEU A 557 -1.83 -9.90 -10.65
C LEU A 557 -3.21 -9.24 -10.78
N ASP A 558 -3.32 -8.30 -11.72
CA ASP A 558 -4.59 -7.68 -12.07
C ASP A 558 -5.46 -8.63 -12.92
N THR A 559 -6.73 -8.66 -12.58
CA THR A 559 -7.74 -9.51 -13.19
C THR A 559 -8.94 -8.66 -13.57
N THR A 560 -9.17 -8.47 -14.88
CA THR A 560 -10.29 -7.68 -15.40
C THR A 560 -11.01 -8.42 -16.53
N GLN A 561 -12.19 -7.95 -16.94
CA GLN A 561 -12.95 -8.52 -18.06
C GLN A 561 -12.41 -8.12 -19.43
N ASP A 562 -11.96 -6.87 -19.58
CA ASP A 562 -11.55 -6.30 -20.87
C ASP A 562 -10.08 -6.57 -21.24
N GLN A 563 -9.32 -7.29 -20.40
CA GLN A 563 -7.92 -7.62 -20.70
C GLN A 563 -7.76 -8.82 -21.64
N ASP A 564 -6.63 -8.87 -22.34
CA ASP A 564 -6.26 -10.05 -23.13
C ASP A 564 -6.05 -11.28 -22.22
N PRO A 565 -6.40 -12.50 -22.69
CA PRO A 565 -6.12 -13.73 -21.96
C PRO A 565 -4.62 -13.85 -21.60
N GLN A 566 -4.34 -14.14 -20.34
CA GLN A 566 -2.96 -14.23 -19.84
C GLN A 566 -2.50 -15.69 -19.75
N GLU A 567 -1.22 -15.94 -20.02
CA GLU A 567 -0.60 -17.25 -19.89
C GLU A 567 0.67 -17.17 -19.02
N PHE A 568 0.76 -18.06 -18.04
CA PHE A 568 1.87 -18.14 -17.08
C PHE A 568 2.54 -19.50 -17.15
N GLU A 569 3.85 -19.51 -17.39
CA GLU A 569 4.71 -20.69 -17.22
C GLU A 569 5.36 -20.65 -15.83
N ILE A 570 4.94 -21.56 -14.97
CA ILE A 570 5.32 -21.60 -13.55
C ILE A 570 6.33 -22.72 -13.31
N PHE A 571 7.51 -22.36 -12.81
CA PHE A 571 8.56 -23.32 -12.45
C PHE A 571 8.60 -23.52 -10.94
N LEU A 572 8.21 -24.70 -10.47
CA LEU A 572 8.26 -25.07 -9.06
C LEU A 572 9.58 -25.76 -8.72
N GLU A 573 10.19 -25.34 -7.61
CA GLU A 573 11.47 -25.88 -7.13
C GLU A 573 11.22 -27.10 -6.22
N PRO A 574 11.66 -28.31 -6.60
CA PRO A 574 11.45 -29.50 -5.79
C PRO A 574 12.33 -29.49 -4.54
N TYR A 575 11.77 -29.97 -3.42
CA TYR A 575 12.58 -30.29 -2.26
C TYR A 575 13.54 -31.44 -2.59
N ARG A 576 14.80 -31.32 -2.15
CA ARG A 576 15.79 -32.38 -2.28
C ARG A 576 16.18 -32.87 -0.89
N THR A 577 15.75 -34.08 -0.57
CA THR A 577 16.09 -34.73 0.70
C THR A 577 17.56 -35.12 0.72
N LYS A 578 18.24 -34.83 1.84
CA LYS A 578 19.64 -35.16 2.11
C LYS A 578 19.78 -35.88 3.43
N THR A 579 20.67 -36.87 3.47
CA THR A 579 21.07 -37.49 4.73
C THR A 579 22.03 -36.57 5.46
N VAL A 580 21.76 -36.28 6.71
CA VAL A 580 22.57 -35.44 7.59
C VAL A 580 23.61 -36.29 8.27
N LYS A 581 24.86 -35.83 8.24
CA LYS A 581 25.94 -36.37 9.05
C LYS A 581 26.52 -35.24 9.89
N VAL A 582 26.71 -35.47 11.18
CA VAL A 582 27.35 -34.47 12.06
C VAL A 582 28.65 -35.05 12.60
N ASN A 583 29.71 -34.28 12.45
CA ASN A 583 31.01 -34.54 13.06
C ASN A 583 31.37 -33.34 13.96
N LYS A 584 32.23 -33.57 14.94
CA LYS A 584 32.71 -32.54 15.87
C LYS A 584 34.22 -32.35 15.79
N PHE A 585 34.65 -31.10 15.96
CA PHE A 585 36.03 -30.74 16.26
C PHE A 585 36.14 -30.47 17.76
N ILE A 586 37.01 -31.21 18.44
CA ILE A 586 37.28 -31.02 19.86
C ILE A 586 38.33 -29.91 19.99
N LEU A 587 38.04 -28.90 20.81
CA LEU A 587 39.00 -27.86 21.17
C LEU A 587 39.67 -28.18 22.50
N ASP A 588 40.98 -27.94 22.59
CA ASP A 588 41.76 -28.06 23.82
C ASP A 588 41.96 -26.68 24.50
N ARG A 589 41.94 -26.64 25.84
CA ARG A 589 42.29 -25.43 26.63
C ARG A 589 43.80 -25.40 26.85
N VAL A 590 44.48 -24.34 26.43
CA VAL A 590 45.90 -24.11 26.75
C VAL A 590 46.00 -22.81 27.55
N ILE A 591 46.59 -22.88 28.74
CA ILE A 591 46.80 -21.72 29.60
C ILE A 591 48.21 -21.17 29.33
N PHE A 592 48.31 -19.91 28.92
CA PHE A 592 49.59 -19.20 28.90
C PHE A 592 49.73 -18.37 30.18
N LEU A 593 50.80 -18.62 30.93
CA LEU A 593 51.25 -17.73 31.98
C LEU A 593 52.29 -16.80 31.34
N ASP A 594 51.89 -15.56 31.05
CA ASP A 594 52.85 -14.49 30.73
C ASP A 594 52.86 -13.49 31.89
N ASP A 595 54.05 -13.10 32.36
CA ASP A 595 54.27 -12.48 33.68
C ASP A 595 53.69 -11.07 33.83
N LEU A 596 53.06 -10.50 32.80
CA LEU A 596 52.60 -9.10 32.81
C LEU A 596 51.13 -8.87 32.42
N TYR A 597 50.45 -9.82 31.77
CA TYR A 597 49.00 -9.71 31.50
C TYR A 597 48.38 -11.11 31.53
N LYS A 598 47.55 -11.39 32.54
CA LYS A 598 46.73 -12.62 32.61
C LYS A 598 45.58 -12.52 31.61
N GLU A 599 45.85 -12.66 30.31
CA GLU A 599 44.81 -12.91 29.32
C GLU A 599 44.67 -14.42 29.09
N LEU A 600 43.49 -14.97 29.40
CA LEU A 600 43.09 -16.29 28.94
C LEU A 600 42.98 -16.26 27.42
N LYS A 601 43.84 -17.01 26.72
CA LYS A 601 43.74 -17.20 25.26
C LYS A 601 43.62 -18.68 24.94
N PHE A 602 42.50 -19.07 24.35
CA PHE A 602 42.37 -20.40 23.73
C PHE A 602 43.37 -20.51 22.59
N ILE A 603 44.32 -21.44 22.69
CA ILE A 603 45.20 -21.80 21.58
C ILE A 603 44.72 -23.10 20.98
N PHE A 604 44.26 -23.02 19.73
CA PHE A 604 43.69 -24.13 18.98
C PHE A 604 44.79 -24.99 18.36
N TRP A 605 45.27 -26.00 19.09
CA TRP A 605 46.22 -27.00 18.59
C TRP A 605 45.58 -28.39 18.63
N ASN A 606 45.68 -29.15 17.53
CA ASN A 606 45.05 -30.47 17.27
C ASN A 606 43.54 -30.50 16.97
N ASN A 607 43.17 -30.03 15.78
CA ASN A 607 41.79 -30.11 15.26
C ASN A 607 41.48 -31.49 14.66
N LYS A 608 41.30 -32.52 15.48
CA LYS A 608 40.84 -33.84 15.00
C LYS A 608 39.32 -33.82 14.79
N LEU A 609 38.89 -34.20 13.59
CA LEU A 609 37.48 -34.37 13.27
C LEU A 609 37.04 -35.76 13.75
N GLU A 610 36.05 -35.80 14.63
CA GLU A 610 35.51 -37.04 15.18
C GLU A 610 34.00 -37.13 14.93
N SER A 611 33.47 -38.34 14.84
CA SER A 611 32.02 -38.54 14.78
C SER A 611 31.43 -38.42 16.18
N LEU A 612 30.15 -38.03 16.24
CA LEU A 612 29.42 -37.90 17.49
C LEU A 612 29.25 -39.28 18.19
N THR A 613 29.31 -39.31 19.52
CA THR A 613 29.10 -40.49 20.37
C THR A 613 27.65 -40.57 20.91
N GLU A 614 27.29 -41.61 21.67
CA GLU A 614 25.95 -41.78 22.29
C GLU A 614 25.54 -40.63 23.22
N ASP A 615 26.55 -39.99 23.81
CA ASP A 615 26.37 -38.88 24.74
C ASP A 615 26.26 -37.53 24.04
N ASP A 616 26.48 -37.48 22.73
CA ASP A 616 26.46 -36.25 21.97
C ASP A 616 25.07 -35.96 21.41
N LEU A 617 24.67 -34.69 21.50
CA LEU A 617 23.46 -34.15 20.92
C LEU A 617 23.80 -32.87 20.15
N THR A 618 23.26 -32.70 18.96
CA THR A 618 23.38 -31.46 18.20
C THR A 618 22.01 -31.03 17.69
N ILE A 619 21.64 -29.78 17.92
CA ILE A 619 20.43 -29.16 17.35
C ILE A 619 20.89 -28.21 16.24
N ILE A 620 20.42 -28.41 15.02
CA ILE A 620 20.78 -27.62 13.85
C ILE A 620 19.54 -26.93 13.30
N ASN A 621 19.55 -25.60 13.27
CA ASN A 621 18.56 -24.76 12.65
C ASN A 621 19.11 -24.23 11.32
N LEU A 622 18.37 -24.45 10.24
CA LEU A 622 18.65 -23.91 8.91
C LEU A 622 17.54 -22.97 8.51
N ILE A 623 17.88 -21.73 8.21
CA ILE A 623 16.93 -20.70 7.76
C ILE A 623 17.38 -20.24 6.38
N LYS A 624 16.55 -20.44 5.36
CA LYS A 624 16.82 -19.92 4.01
C LYS A 624 16.57 -18.42 4.01
N ILE A 625 17.53 -17.66 3.50
CA ILE A 625 17.36 -16.24 3.24
C ILE A 625 16.47 -16.10 2.01
N GLN A 626 15.36 -15.38 2.17
CA GLN A 626 14.41 -15.11 1.09
C GLN A 626 15.11 -14.33 -0.04
N ASN A 627 14.87 -14.73 -1.28
CA ASN A 627 15.37 -14.04 -2.47
C ASN A 627 14.50 -12.82 -2.83
N ASN A 628 13.23 -12.82 -2.41
CA ASN A 628 12.28 -11.74 -2.58
C ASN A 628 11.29 -11.74 -1.39
N PRO A 629 10.61 -10.62 -1.09
CA PRO A 629 9.75 -10.49 0.10
C PRO A 629 8.49 -11.38 0.07
N TYR A 630 8.12 -11.94 -1.07
CA TYR A 630 6.94 -12.78 -1.26
C TYR A 630 7.24 -14.29 -1.18
N GLU A 631 8.51 -14.68 -1.14
CA GLU A 631 8.92 -16.07 -0.95
C GLU A 631 8.53 -16.55 0.45
N GLU A 632 7.95 -17.74 0.60
CA GLU A 632 7.59 -18.26 1.93
C GLU A 632 8.84 -18.49 2.80
N LYS A 633 8.74 -18.20 4.10
CA LYS A 633 9.85 -18.43 5.04
C LYS A 633 10.13 -19.93 5.17
N PHE A 634 11.31 -20.33 4.71
CA PHE A 634 11.77 -21.71 4.83
C PHE A 634 12.74 -21.86 6.00
N SER A 635 12.35 -22.66 7.00
CA SER A 635 13.18 -23.04 8.13
C SER A 635 13.05 -24.54 8.44
N LYS A 636 14.17 -25.19 8.79
CA LYS A 636 14.22 -26.59 9.20
C LYS A 636 15.09 -26.74 10.43
N THR A 637 14.59 -27.49 11.41
CA THR A 637 15.33 -27.85 12.62
C THR A 637 15.55 -29.35 12.64
N ILE A 638 16.78 -29.77 12.93
CA ILE A 638 17.16 -31.16 13.08
C ILE A 638 17.81 -31.36 14.43
N ILE A 639 17.43 -32.44 15.11
CA ILE A 639 18.03 -32.88 16.36
C ILE A 639 18.77 -34.18 16.04
N TYR A 640 20.09 -34.16 16.18
CA TYR A 640 20.98 -35.26 15.83
C TYR A 640 21.66 -35.82 17.07
N TYR A 641 21.42 -37.10 17.36
CA TYR A 641 22.07 -37.90 18.41
C TYR A 641 23.16 -38.80 17.81
N GLY A 642 24.35 -38.86 18.38
CA GLY A 642 25.52 -39.47 17.72
C GLY A 642 25.33 -40.90 17.22
N ASN A 643 24.97 -41.86 18.09
CA ASN A 643 24.74 -43.26 17.70
C ASN A 643 23.25 -43.64 17.55
N GLU A 644 22.32 -42.94 18.19
CA GLU A 644 20.88 -43.27 18.12
C GLU A 644 20.24 -42.86 16.79
N SER A 645 20.77 -41.83 16.11
CA SER A 645 20.21 -41.34 14.84
C SER A 645 20.46 -42.28 13.66
N LEU A 646 21.45 -43.18 13.75
CA LEU A 646 21.77 -44.14 12.68
C LEU A 646 20.66 -45.18 12.45
N ASN A 647 19.68 -45.28 13.36
CA ASN A 647 18.59 -46.26 13.29
C ASN A 647 17.19 -45.64 13.02
N SER A 648 17.09 -44.31 12.81
CA SER A 648 15.80 -43.62 12.54
C SER A 648 15.91 -42.64 11.37
N PRO A 649 15.28 -42.92 10.21
CA PRO A 649 15.31 -42.04 9.04
C PRO A 649 14.77 -40.63 9.32
N MET A 650 13.74 -40.51 10.17
CA MET A 650 13.10 -39.22 10.50
C MET A 650 14.01 -38.26 11.27
N MET A 651 15.13 -38.73 11.84
CA MET A 651 16.10 -37.88 12.55
C MET A 651 17.36 -37.57 11.75
N THR A 652 17.47 -38.10 10.52
CA THR A 652 18.67 -37.96 9.68
C THR A 652 18.39 -37.41 8.29
N GLU A 653 17.14 -37.12 7.93
CA GLU A 653 16.80 -36.57 6.62
C GLU A 653 16.44 -35.08 6.71
N LEU A 654 16.96 -34.30 5.76
CA LEU A 654 16.73 -32.86 5.63
C LEU A 654 16.31 -32.53 4.21
N ASP A 655 15.12 -31.97 4.05
CA ASP A 655 14.72 -31.36 2.79
C ASP A 655 15.40 -30.01 2.63
N LEU A 656 16.03 -29.80 1.47
CA LEU A 656 16.70 -28.54 1.12
C LEU A 656 16.20 -27.99 -0.21
N LEU A 657 16.34 -26.68 -0.36
CA LEU A 657 16.15 -25.93 -1.60
C LEU A 657 17.48 -25.27 -1.99
N PRO A 658 17.70 -24.96 -3.28
CA PRO A 658 18.82 -24.11 -3.68
C PRO A 658 18.68 -22.71 -3.05
N GLY A 659 19.80 -22.11 -2.65
CA GLY A 659 19.81 -20.74 -2.15
C GLY A 659 20.84 -20.49 -1.05
N ARG A 660 20.61 -19.40 -0.30
CA ARG A 660 21.51 -18.94 0.75
C ARG A 660 20.91 -19.24 2.12
N TYR A 661 21.69 -19.81 3.02
CA TYR A 661 21.24 -20.27 4.33
C TYR A 661 22.02 -19.63 5.48
N ILE A 662 21.28 -19.25 6.52
CA ILE A 662 21.75 -19.05 7.88
C ILE A 662 21.71 -20.42 8.56
N ILE A 663 22.77 -20.79 9.27
CA ILE A 663 22.84 -22.07 9.97
C ILE A 663 23.27 -21.81 11.40
N GLU A 664 22.50 -22.31 12.36
CA GLU A 664 22.85 -22.27 13.76
C GLU A 664 22.83 -23.70 14.30
N ALA A 665 23.98 -24.23 14.70
CA ALA A 665 24.07 -25.51 15.37
C ALA A 665 24.53 -25.32 16.81
N GLN A 666 23.86 -26.00 17.74
CA GLN A 666 24.22 -26.06 19.15
C GLN A 666 24.62 -27.49 19.49
N TYR A 667 25.80 -27.66 20.07
CA TYR A 667 26.31 -28.96 20.51
C TYR A 667 26.15 -29.10 22.01
N PHE A 668 25.72 -30.27 22.45
CA PHE A 668 25.49 -30.64 23.84
C PHE A 668 26.19 -31.97 24.13
N ASP A 669 26.76 -32.10 25.32
CA ASP A 669 27.29 -33.35 25.86
C ASP A 669 26.42 -33.77 27.05
N LYS A 670 25.67 -34.86 26.88
CA LYS A 670 24.74 -35.43 27.88
C LYS A 670 25.44 -35.80 29.19
N LYS A 671 26.78 -35.98 29.20
CA LYS A 671 27.55 -36.31 30.41
C LYS A 671 27.95 -35.08 31.24
N THR A 672 27.83 -33.87 30.71
CA THR A 672 28.27 -32.66 31.42
C THR A 672 27.11 -32.08 32.20
N ILE A 673 27.26 -32.01 33.52
CA ILE A 673 26.31 -31.45 34.47
C ILE A 673 26.96 -30.21 35.10
N ILE A 674 26.21 -29.12 35.23
CA ILE A 674 26.69 -27.87 35.84
C ILE A 674 25.74 -27.47 36.96
N PHE A 675 26.33 -26.96 38.05
CA PHE A 675 25.60 -26.42 39.20
C PHE A 675 25.47 -24.90 39.04
N SER A 676 24.25 -24.36 39.14
CA SER A 676 23.96 -22.95 38.86
C SER A 676 24.36 -21.98 39.99
N ALA A 677 24.78 -22.47 41.16
CA ALA A 677 25.05 -21.65 42.34
C ALA A 677 26.43 -21.94 42.98
N ASN A 678 27.21 -20.87 43.20
CA ASN A 678 28.44 -20.82 44.02
C ASN A 678 29.49 -21.91 43.74
N CYS A 679 30.06 -21.91 42.54
CA CYS A 679 31.34 -22.56 42.29
C CYS A 679 32.46 -21.81 43.06
N SER A 680 32.61 -22.03 44.36
CA SER A 680 33.75 -21.49 45.10
C SER A 680 35.03 -22.22 44.68
N HIS A 681 36.04 -21.45 44.24
CA HIS A 681 37.36 -21.97 43.91
C HIS A 681 37.93 -22.83 45.05
N MET A 682 38.12 -24.13 44.81
CA MET A 682 38.90 -24.98 45.71
C MET A 682 40.39 -24.71 45.52
N CYS A 683 40.96 -23.83 46.34
CA CYS A 683 42.41 -23.72 46.53
C CYS A 683 42.72 -23.98 48.00
N GLY A 684 43.16 -25.20 48.34
CA GLY A 684 43.68 -25.47 49.68
C GLY A 684 45.06 -24.83 49.86
N GLN A 685 45.25 -24.07 50.95
CA GLN A 685 46.59 -23.72 51.42
C GLN A 685 47.25 -24.99 52.00
N CYS A 686 48.22 -25.55 51.28
CA CYS A 686 49.20 -26.44 51.91
C CYS A 686 50.31 -25.57 52.46
N ASP A 687 50.46 -25.52 53.78
CA ASP A 687 51.56 -24.78 54.40
C ASP A 687 52.91 -25.45 54.06
N ASN A 688 53.85 -24.60 53.63
CA ASN A 688 55.27 -24.82 53.40
C ASN A 688 55.64 -25.61 52.13
N ASP A 689 55.81 -24.93 50.99
CA ASP A 689 57.12 -24.57 50.43
C ASP A 689 56.91 -23.79 49.11
N TYR A 690 57.89 -22.98 48.72
CA TYR A 690 57.91 -22.26 47.45
C TYR A 690 58.05 -23.24 46.28
N ASP A 691 56.96 -23.72 45.67
CA ASP A 691 56.79 -23.87 44.22
C ASP A 691 55.48 -24.61 43.86
N LEU A 692 54.84 -24.12 42.80
CA LEU A 692 53.77 -24.76 42.00
C LEU A 692 52.38 -24.96 42.66
N LYS A 693 51.46 -24.05 42.29
CA LYS A 693 50.01 -24.30 42.26
C LYS A 693 49.69 -25.36 41.19
N ASP A 694 49.76 -26.65 41.53
CA ASP A 694 49.22 -27.72 40.67
C ASP A 694 47.84 -28.15 41.22
N CYS A 695 46.76 -27.67 40.59
CA CYS A 695 45.40 -28.11 40.87
C CYS A 695 45.18 -29.50 40.25
N ARG A 696 45.30 -30.58 41.03
CA ARG A 696 44.94 -31.94 40.57
C ARG A 696 43.81 -32.54 41.38
N LEU A 697 42.85 -33.12 40.66
CA LEU A 697 41.79 -33.95 41.23
C LEU A 697 42.32 -35.35 41.54
N ARG A 698 41.93 -35.86 42.69
CA ARG A 698 42.25 -37.20 43.20
C ARG A 698 41.65 -38.26 42.28
N SER A 699 42.48 -39.10 41.65
CA SER A 699 42.03 -40.39 41.08
C SER A 699 42.16 -41.47 42.15
N GLU A 700 41.21 -42.40 42.21
CA GLU A 700 40.87 -43.32 43.31
C GLU A 700 41.96 -44.27 43.87
N ASN A 701 43.25 -44.16 43.56
CA ASN A 701 44.26 -45.17 43.96
C ASN A 701 45.55 -44.60 44.53
N TYR A 702 45.50 -43.73 45.55
CA TYR A 702 46.69 -43.39 46.34
C TYR A 702 46.35 -43.14 47.82
N THR A 703 46.81 -44.06 48.68
CA THR A 703 46.77 -43.95 50.14
C THR A 703 48.09 -43.35 50.62
N GLN A 704 48.12 -42.04 50.82
CA GLN A 704 49.02 -41.43 51.80
C GLN A 704 48.39 -40.17 52.36
N GLU A 705 48.47 -40.10 53.68
CA GLU A 705 47.80 -39.17 54.59
C GLU A 705 48.59 -37.86 54.60
N TYR A 706 48.08 -36.85 53.88
CA TYR A 706 48.40 -35.45 54.12
C TYR A 706 47.08 -34.75 54.45
N ASP A 707 47.06 -34.13 55.63
CA ASP A 707 45.91 -33.51 56.26
C ASP A 707 45.57 -32.21 55.52
N CYS A 708 44.77 -32.32 54.47
CA CYS A 708 44.09 -31.18 53.85
C CYS A 708 42.61 -31.30 54.26
N ASN A 709 42.16 -30.42 55.15
CA ASN A 709 40.73 -30.27 55.43
C ASN A 709 40.05 -29.76 54.15
N ILE A 710 39.43 -30.69 53.42
CA ILE A 710 38.53 -30.39 52.32
C ILE A 710 37.13 -30.59 52.89
N ASP A 711 36.45 -29.48 53.18
CA ASP A 711 35.01 -29.54 53.49
C ASP A 711 34.28 -30.01 52.22
N GLU A 712 33.68 -31.20 52.29
CA GLU A 712 32.77 -31.72 51.26
C GLU A 712 31.50 -30.85 51.25
N TRP A 713 31.36 -29.98 50.26
CA TRP A 713 30.11 -29.25 50.06
C TRP A 713 29.20 -30.04 49.11
N SER A 714 28.07 -30.52 49.64
CA SER A 714 26.94 -30.99 48.83
C SER A 714 26.12 -29.77 48.41
N PRO A 715 25.70 -29.66 47.14
CA PRO A 715 24.72 -28.65 46.74
C PRO A 715 23.46 -28.76 47.60
N GLU A 716 22.87 -27.63 48.00
CA GLU A 716 21.61 -27.60 48.77
C GLU A 716 20.47 -28.32 48.02
N GLU A 717 19.52 -28.89 48.76
CA GLU A 717 18.30 -29.51 48.20
C GLU A 717 17.58 -28.51 47.28
N ASN A 718 17.41 -28.89 46.00
CA ASN A 718 16.88 -28.11 44.85
C ASN A 718 17.90 -27.46 43.89
N THR A 719 19.13 -27.97 43.78
CA THR A 719 20.01 -27.53 42.68
C THR A 719 19.51 -28.09 41.34
N THR A 720 19.22 -27.22 40.36
CA THR A 720 18.77 -27.61 39.02
C THR A 720 19.94 -28.13 38.19
N ILE A 721 19.73 -29.27 37.52
CA ILE A 721 20.67 -29.84 36.54
C ILE A 721 20.18 -29.43 35.15
N ASP A 722 20.94 -28.58 34.47
CA ASP A 722 20.65 -28.15 33.11
C ASP A 722 21.67 -28.71 32.11
N MET A 723 21.21 -29.13 30.93
CA MET A 723 22.09 -29.49 29.81
C MET A 723 22.70 -28.22 29.22
N MET A 724 24.03 -28.13 29.17
CA MET A 724 24.74 -26.97 28.65
C MET A 724 25.10 -27.12 27.17
N VAL A 725 24.97 -26.02 26.43
CA VAL A 725 25.56 -25.85 25.10
C VAL A 725 27.09 -25.77 25.24
N LEU A 726 27.79 -26.82 24.81
CA LEU A 726 29.24 -26.95 24.90
C LEU A 726 29.91 -26.72 23.55
N GLY A 727 29.35 -25.79 22.78
CA GLY A 727 29.86 -25.37 21.48
C GLY A 727 28.79 -25.45 20.40
N GLY A 728 29.21 -25.44 19.15
CA GLY A 728 28.28 -25.35 18.03
C GLY A 728 28.93 -24.82 16.75
N MET A 729 28.09 -24.26 15.88
CA MET A 729 28.51 -23.53 14.69
C MET A 729 27.49 -22.43 14.38
N ARG A 730 27.94 -21.32 13.78
CA ARG A 730 27.03 -20.25 13.36
C ARG A 730 27.43 -19.67 12.02
N ILE A 731 26.52 -19.67 11.06
CA ILE A 731 26.64 -19.01 9.76
C ILE A 731 25.58 -17.94 9.70
N ASN A 732 26.01 -16.68 9.57
CA ASN A 732 25.13 -15.51 9.58
C ASN A 732 24.80 -15.00 8.16
N GLU A 733 23.94 -14.00 8.09
CA GLU A 733 23.45 -13.42 6.83
C GLU A 733 24.51 -12.70 6.01
N THR A 734 25.49 -12.06 6.66
CA THR A 734 26.55 -11.30 5.94
C THR A 734 27.40 -12.20 5.05
N LYS A 735 27.34 -13.49 5.34
CA LYS A 735 28.31 -14.46 4.88
C LYS A 735 27.58 -15.82 4.90
N PRO A 736 26.58 -16.07 4.03
CA PRO A 736 25.69 -17.22 4.15
C PRO A 736 26.31 -18.52 3.61
N PHE A 737 25.68 -19.66 3.89
CA PHE A 737 25.98 -20.93 3.23
C PHE A 737 25.21 -21.00 1.92
N ILE A 738 25.91 -21.11 0.79
CA ILE A 738 25.31 -21.10 -0.54
C ILE A 738 25.23 -22.54 -1.02
N ILE A 739 24.05 -22.93 -1.50
CA ILE A 739 23.77 -24.24 -2.03
C ILE A 739 23.21 -24.09 -3.45
N ASP A 740 23.91 -24.61 -4.45
CA ASP A 740 23.42 -24.62 -5.82
C ASP A 740 22.56 -25.85 -6.11
N ALA A 741 21.68 -25.76 -7.11
CA ALA A 741 20.82 -26.87 -7.51
C ALA A 741 21.63 -28.11 -7.93
N SER A 742 22.75 -27.91 -8.63
CA SER A 742 23.67 -28.99 -9.03
C SER A 742 24.30 -29.70 -7.83
N ASP A 743 24.59 -28.98 -6.75
CA ASP A 743 25.18 -29.57 -5.55
C ASP A 743 24.17 -30.47 -4.87
N LEU A 744 22.90 -30.03 -4.78
CA LEU A 744 21.83 -30.85 -4.24
C LEU A 744 21.45 -32.02 -5.16
N ASP A 745 21.64 -31.92 -6.48
CA ASP A 745 21.33 -33.03 -7.38
C ASP A 745 22.43 -34.10 -7.41
N SER A 746 23.68 -33.74 -7.14
CA SER A 746 24.83 -34.65 -7.18
C SER A 746 25.22 -35.26 -5.81
N SER A 747 24.90 -34.58 -4.71
CA SER A 747 25.20 -35.05 -3.35
C SER A 747 24.05 -35.87 -2.75
N SER A 748 24.37 -36.81 -1.88
CA SER A 748 23.37 -37.52 -1.06
C SER A 748 23.46 -37.16 0.41
N ILE A 749 24.61 -36.63 0.85
CA ILE A 749 24.90 -36.37 2.27
C ILE A 749 25.26 -34.89 2.46
N ILE A 750 24.70 -34.25 3.49
CA ILE A 750 25.19 -32.98 4.02
C ILE A 750 25.91 -33.24 5.34
N GLU A 751 27.21 -32.92 5.38
CA GLU A 751 28.04 -33.07 6.56
C GLU A 751 28.18 -31.73 7.30
N PHE A 752 27.59 -31.64 8.50
CA PHE A 752 27.83 -30.54 9.43
C PHE A 752 29.03 -30.82 10.32
N ARG A 753 29.78 -29.77 10.62
CA ARG A 753 30.98 -29.83 11.45
C ARG A 753 30.85 -28.82 12.57
N VAL A 754 30.48 -29.32 13.75
CA VAL A 754 30.31 -28.50 14.95
C VAL A 754 31.60 -28.45 15.77
N VAL A 755 31.74 -27.42 16.58
CA VAL A 755 32.88 -27.26 17.47
C VAL A 755 32.45 -27.66 18.89
N GLN A 756 33.24 -28.51 19.54
CA GLN A 756 33.08 -28.85 20.96
C GLN A 756 34.14 -28.08 21.76
N VAL A 757 33.71 -27.25 22.71
CA VAL A 757 34.60 -26.68 23.72
C VAL A 757 34.87 -27.68 24.85
N PRO A 758 36.01 -27.54 25.57
CA PRO A 758 36.28 -28.32 26.76
C PRO A 758 35.12 -28.25 27.77
N ARG A 759 34.89 -29.34 28.50
CA ARG A 759 33.84 -29.38 29.54
C ARG A 759 34.11 -28.32 30.61
N LEU A 760 33.24 -27.32 30.67
CA LEU A 760 33.25 -26.27 31.68
C LEU A 760 32.58 -26.80 32.96
N ARG A 761 33.13 -26.46 34.12
CA ARG A 761 32.62 -26.96 35.41
C ARG A 761 31.92 -25.88 36.24
N CYS A 762 32.12 -24.60 35.91
CA CYS A 762 31.63 -23.47 36.69
C CYS A 762 31.07 -22.35 35.79
N ILE A 763 30.15 -21.56 36.35
CA ILE A 763 29.44 -20.48 35.64
C ILE A 763 30.33 -19.30 35.22
N GLU A 764 31.44 -19.08 35.93
CA GLU A 764 32.37 -17.98 35.64
C GLU A 764 33.23 -18.23 34.38
N ASP A 765 33.34 -19.50 33.93
CA ASP A 765 33.98 -19.84 32.65
C ASP A 765 33.07 -19.51 31.42
N PHE A 766 31.90 -18.89 31.61
CA PHE A 766 30.95 -18.64 30.52
C PHE A 766 31.32 -17.44 29.62
N GLU A 767 32.10 -16.48 30.12
CA GLU A 767 32.61 -15.36 29.29
C GLU A 767 33.44 -15.89 28.10
N ASP A 768 34.04 -17.07 28.24
CA ASP A 768 34.86 -17.75 27.25
C ASP A 768 34.06 -18.35 26.06
N LEU A 769 32.74 -18.55 26.19
CA LEU A 769 31.90 -19.03 25.07
C LEU A 769 31.81 -18.00 23.92
N GLY A 770 31.99 -16.71 24.23
CA GLY A 770 32.08 -15.64 23.22
C GLY A 770 33.26 -15.80 22.25
N GLU A 771 34.27 -16.60 22.59
CA GLU A 771 35.42 -16.89 21.74
C GLU A 771 35.13 -17.99 20.70
N VAL A 772 34.06 -18.77 20.86
CA VAL A 772 33.65 -19.82 19.90
C VAL A 772 33.23 -19.21 18.55
N GLU A 773 32.57 -18.05 18.59
CA GLU A 773 32.16 -17.31 17.39
C GLU A 773 33.38 -16.80 16.60
N LYS A 774 34.36 -16.21 17.30
CA LYS A 774 35.62 -15.77 16.70
C LYS A 774 36.42 -16.94 16.10
N PHE A 775 36.44 -18.09 16.77
CA PHE A 775 37.09 -19.28 16.25
C PHE A 775 36.45 -19.79 14.96
N TYR A 776 35.11 -19.81 14.93
CA TYR A 776 34.36 -20.22 13.74
C TYR A 776 34.71 -19.34 12.54
N ASP A 777 34.68 -18.02 12.71
CA ASP A 777 34.99 -17.05 11.66
C ASP A 777 36.39 -17.23 11.07
N LEU A 778 37.39 -17.51 11.91
CA LEU A 778 38.77 -17.75 11.48
C LEU A 778 38.95 -19.10 10.75
N ASN A 779 38.12 -20.11 11.04
CA ASN A 779 38.27 -21.48 10.53
C ASN A 779 37.17 -21.90 9.55
N ARG A 780 36.44 -20.92 9.01
CA ARG A 780 35.22 -21.15 8.25
C ARG A 780 35.37 -22.09 7.05
N GLY A 781 36.49 -22.03 6.32
CA GLY A 781 36.74 -22.94 5.19
C GLY A 781 36.77 -24.43 5.58
N ARG A 782 37.02 -24.74 6.86
CA ARG A 782 37.03 -26.12 7.38
C ARG A 782 35.71 -26.51 8.06
N LEU A 783 35.00 -25.54 8.61
CA LEU A 783 33.79 -25.72 9.42
C LEU A 783 32.49 -25.52 8.64
N ASN A 784 32.52 -24.91 7.45
CA ASN A 784 31.35 -24.85 6.58
C ASN A 784 30.81 -26.27 6.31
N PRO A 785 29.47 -26.46 6.24
CA PRO A 785 28.89 -27.72 5.83
C PRO A 785 29.41 -28.14 4.46
N VAL A 786 29.52 -29.45 4.25
CA VAL A 786 30.02 -30.02 2.99
C VAL A 786 28.97 -30.96 2.43
N LEU A 787 28.57 -30.71 1.18
CA LEU A 787 27.74 -31.62 0.39
C LEU A 787 28.64 -32.70 -0.22
N LYS A 788 28.30 -33.97 -0.01
CA LYS A 788 29.09 -35.15 -0.40
C LYS A 788 28.31 -36.12 -1.27
#